data_AF-A0A286FEK5-F1
#
_entry.id   AF-A0A286FEK5-F1
#
_cell.length_a   1.000
_cell.length_b   1.000
_cell.length_c   1.000
_cell.angle_alpha   90.00
_cell.angle_beta   90.00
_cell.angle_gamma   90.00
#
_symmetry.space_group_name_H-M   'P 1'
#
loop_
_entity.id
_entity.type
_entity.pdbx_description
1 polymer ?
#
loop_
_entity_poly.entity_id
_entity_poly.type
_entity_poly.pdbx_seq_one_letter_code
_entity_poly.pdbx_strand_id
1 'polypeptide(L)'
;MPNILFFDTETTGLLPYENHFKNIEAYPRLVQLSALLYSHEGDELESLNMIVKPLEFVIPNAHIHGISNEIADKEGKDVLLVLECFKKICSKADLIVCHNYIFDSTIIKVELLRLQEIDFLLEKRSFCTMTECDPLAKSISLKDLHYKLFKKDFSGHHDAYIDVSITAKCFFHMLKQGTLVEKNNNYYYQSILDKEFNISLDHDNVKFYNAFNLISETRKNIFLTGKAGTGKTTFLKYLRTHTNKNIVTLAFTGVAAINAGGQTINSFFQLPPRPFLPDDRSLSRENIFTFLKYTSNKREIINNVDILVIDEVSMVRSDIIDAIDKILRIFRKKEQLPFGGVQLIFIGDLFQLPPIEADDWSVIKAFYKSPYFFDSNVVSSLVNNNGLVCIELDKVYRQTEIEFIDILNRIRVGKHSNSDLTKLNSPNNRITDVNFLLSDNYIMLATTNKRVDSINYTKLNEIKSPSFIFEGVTEENFLDSMKVAPQRLELKLGAQVMLLKNIGNNYNGKIGKVTEIGDHSVLVAFDGNTYGDRIEKVIWANIEYKYNKEEHRIEETIKGSYKQLPLKLAWSITVHKSQGLTFSKVIADVSSAFASGQVYVALSRCTSLNSLKFITPLPSHAIKIDTRVVEFSEIQTPETTIVNFINEGKADGYYQKFKKLLLNNKVEDAFDSLDTAIKYRNDIFTVPFKKYISAYIDKYNNYKKIINYCNSTIGILKQSIGDINNELFQLKERLLSVTNNFERLLKTEKNNNQQLTNKIIDLTNSSNILSGQIATLKKELSSSESEKQKVINENKALLNKLRTTEVELQQKNRDLNDLSGRYSDMKNKLNTIKDKWYVKIFD
;
A
#
# COMPACT_ATOMS: atom_id res chain seq x y z
N MET A 1 -16.13 -15.88 1.06
CA MET A 1 -16.30 -15.20 2.36
C MET A 1 -14.99 -15.42 3.11
N PRO A 2 -14.43 -14.38 3.77
CA PRO A 2 -13.08 -14.48 4.30
C PRO A 2 -13.02 -15.44 5.50
N ASN A 3 -12.05 -16.34 5.49
CA ASN A 3 -11.68 -17.13 6.67
C ASN A 3 -10.75 -16.29 7.55
N ILE A 4 -10.99 -16.28 8.86
CA ILE A 4 -10.29 -15.42 9.81
C ILE A 4 -9.48 -16.30 10.75
N LEU A 5 -8.16 -16.14 10.75
CA LEU A 5 -7.26 -16.87 11.63
C LEU A 5 -6.89 -16.00 12.82
N PHE A 6 -7.14 -16.51 14.02
CA PHE A 6 -6.67 -15.94 15.26
C PHE A 6 -5.49 -16.76 15.76
N PHE A 7 -4.40 -16.13 16.21
CA PHE A 7 -3.30 -16.87 16.84
C PHE A 7 -2.55 -16.00 17.86
N ASP A 8 -1.89 -16.68 18.80
CA ASP A 8 -1.11 -16.10 19.90
C ASP A 8 0.07 -17.03 20.23
N THR A 9 1.12 -16.46 20.81
CA THR A 9 2.38 -17.17 21.10
C THR A 9 2.83 -17.00 22.54
N GLU A 10 3.12 -18.12 23.21
CA GLU A 10 3.90 -18.09 24.46
C GLU A 10 5.39 -18.22 24.17
N THR A 11 6.22 -17.49 24.92
CA THR A 11 7.64 -17.33 24.59
C THR A 11 8.53 -17.31 25.82
N THR A 12 9.82 -17.61 25.64
CA THR A 12 10.80 -17.58 26.75
C THR A 12 11.13 -16.18 27.28
N GLY A 13 10.60 -15.11 26.69
CA GLY A 13 10.87 -13.74 27.14
C GLY A 13 10.35 -12.67 26.18
N LEU A 14 10.64 -11.41 26.49
CA LEU A 14 10.21 -10.27 25.67
C LEU A 14 11.13 -10.05 24.45
N LEU A 15 10.60 -9.39 23.42
CA LEU A 15 11.39 -8.98 22.27
C LEU A 15 12.47 -7.97 22.67
N PRO A 16 13.67 -8.02 22.05
CA PRO A 16 14.73 -7.06 22.29
C PRO A 16 14.36 -5.65 21.81
N TYR A 17 14.90 -4.61 22.45
CA TYR A 17 14.60 -3.19 22.17
C TYR A 17 14.97 -2.74 20.74
N GLU A 18 15.96 -3.37 20.09
CA GLU A 18 16.39 -3.06 18.72
C GLU A 18 15.99 -4.18 17.74
N ASN A 19 14.95 -3.91 16.93
CA ASN A 19 14.32 -4.90 16.05
C ASN A 19 14.99 -4.97 14.66
N HIS A 20 16.27 -5.36 14.60
CA HIS A 20 17.07 -5.34 13.35
C HIS A 20 17.40 -6.72 12.74
N PHE A 21 16.89 -7.83 13.31
CA PHE A 21 17.18 -9.21 12.87
C PHE A 21 18.69 -9.56 12.68
N LYS A 22 19.62 -8.72 13.18
CA LYS A 22 21.07 -8.91 13.05
C LYS A 22 21.62 -10.01 13.95
N ASN A 23 20.95 -10.28 15.07
CA ASN A 23 21.29 -11.34 16.01
C ASN A 23 20.03 -12.13 16.38
N ILE A 24 19.72 -13.16 15.59
CA ILE A 24 18.52 -14.00 15.76
C ILE A 24 18.54 -14.77 17.09
N GLU A 25 19.74 -15.07 17.62
CA GLU A 25 19.90 -15.75 18.91
C GLU A 25 19.49 -14.90 20.12
N ALA A 26 19.42 -13.58 19.97
CA ALA A 26 18.98 -12.68 21.04
C ALA A 26 17.45 -12.59 21.18
N TYR A 27 16.68 -13.19 20.27
CA TYR A 27 15.22 -13.21 20.32
C TYR A 27 14.71 -14.38 21.18
N PRO A 28 13.57 -14.23 21.87
CA PRO A 28 12.97 -15.32 22.63
C PRO A 28 12.61 -16.52 21.73
N ARG A 29 12.45 -17.69 22.36
CA ARG A 29 12.07 -18.96 21.71
C ARG A 29 10.56 -19.17 21.85
N LEU A 30 9.94 -19.72 20.81
CA LEU A 30 8.53 -20.14 20.84
C LEU A 30 8.36 -21.32 21.80
N VAL A 31 7.40 -21.22 22.72
CA VAL A 31 7.07 -22.25 23.71
C VAL A 31 5.69 -22.87 23.47
N GLN A 32 4.70 -22.07 23.09
CA GLN A 32 3.38 -22.56 22.70
C GLN A 32 2.86 -21.74 21.52
N LEU A 33 2.21 -22.41 20.58
CA LEU A 33 1.48 -21.78 19.49
C LEU A 33 0.04 -22.29 19.51
N SER A 34 -0.88 -21.35 19.66
CA SER A 34 -2.31 -21.61 19.55
C SER A 34 -2.90 -20.82 18.40
N ALA A 35 -3.76 -21.44 17.60
CA ALA A 35 -4.42 -20.79 16.49
C ALA A 35 -5.84 -21.32 16.30
N LEU A 36 -6.80 -20.44 16.02
CA LEU A 36 -8.20 -20.80 15.72
C LEU A 36 -8.60 -20.17 14.38
N LEU A 37 -9.03 -20.99 13.44
CA LEU A 37 -9.56 -20.57 12.15
C LEU A 37 -11.09 -20.53 12.24
N TYR A 38 -11.67 -19.38 11.95
CA TYR A 38 -13.11 -19.17 11.95
C TYR A 38 -13.64 -18.81 10.56
N SER A 39 -14.89 -19.17 10.31
CA SER A 39 -15.69 -18.62 9.21
C SER A 39 -16.06 -17.16 9.52
N HIS A 40 -16.41 -16.39 8.49
CA HIS A 40 -16.96 -15.04 8.66
C HIS A 40 -18.26 -14.98 9.49
N GLU A 41 -18.97 -16.11 9.64
CA GLU A 41 -20.21 -16.22 10.44
C GLU A 41 -19.91 -16.48 11.93
N GLY A 42 -18.65 -16.75 12.28
CA GLY A 42 -18.22 -17.03 13.65
C GLY A 42 -18.19 -18.51 14.02
N ASP A 43 -18.22 -19.41 13.03
CA ASP A 43 -18.05 -20.85 13.24
C ASP A 43 -16.57 -21.24 13.24
N GLU A 44 -16.13 -22.01 14.22
CA GLU A 44 -14.77 -22.56 14.25
C GLU A 44 -14.64 -23.65 13.18
N LEU A 45 -13.67 -23.47 12.27
CA LEU A 45 -13.38 -24.39 11.17
C LEU A 45 -12.26 -25.36 11.53
N GLU A 46 -11.14 -24.84 12.06
CA GLU A 46 -9.96 -25.60 12.44
C GLU A 46 -9.26 -24.94 13.63
N SER A 47 -8.58 -25.73 14.46
CA SER A 47 -7.79 -25.22 15.59
C SER A 47 -6.47 -25.94 15.76
N LEU A 48 -5.51 -25.23 16.35
CA LEU A 48 -4.16 -25.65 16.67
C LEU A 48 -3.88 -25.23 18.11
N ASN A 49 -3.34 -26.14 18.91
CA ASN A 49 -2.80 -25.80 20.22
C ASN A 49 -1.63 -26.75 20.51
N MET A 50 -0.41 -26.27 20.36
CA MET A 50 0.79 -27.11 20.45
C MET A 50 1.88 -26.45 21.27
N ILE A 51 2.51 -27.25 22.12
CA ILE A 51 3.71 -26.88 22.89
C ILE A 51 4.94 -27.28 22.07
N VAL A 52 5.96 -26.42 22.06
CA VAL A 52 7.25 -26.68 21.40
C VAL A 52 8.19 -27.38 22.38
N LYS A 53 8.86 -28.44 21.93
CA LYS A 53 9.84 -29.16 22.73
C LYS A 53 11.15 -28.36 22.85
N PRO A 54 11.66 -28.10 24.06
CA PRO A 54 12.84 -27.28 24.29
C PRO A 54 14.14 -28.08 24.08
N LEU A 55 14.60 -28.23 22.83
CA LEU A 55 15.83 -28.99 22.51
C LEU A 55 17.13 -28.22 22.81
N GLU A 56 17.12 -26.90 22.63
CA GLU A 56 18.33 -26.05 22.70
C GLU A 56 18.16 -24.82 23.61
N PHE A 57 17.10 -24.79 24.40
CA PHE A 57 16.80 -23.68 25.29
C PHE A 57 16.10 -24.18 26.55
N VAL A 58 16.10 -23.36 27.60
CA VAL A 58 15.41 -23.66 28.85
C VAL A 58 14.24 -22.70 29.00
N ILE A 59 13.06 -23.24 29.32
CA ILE A 59 11.89 -22.45 29.64
C ILE A 59 12.10 -21.85 31.03
N PRO A 60 12.12 -20.50 31.19
CA PRO A 60 12.30 -19.87 32.49
C PRO A 60 11.11 -20.16 33.41
N ASN A 61 11.37 -20.54 34.66
CA ASN A 61 10.33 -20.87 35.67
C ASN A 61 9.39 -19.71 36.02
N ALA A 62 9.66 -18.48 35.56
CA ALA A 62 9.04 -17.27 36.10
C ALA A 62 7.84 -16.71 35.30
N HIS A 63 7.59 -17.08 34.03
CA HIS A 63 6.66 -16.27 33.22
C HIS A 63 5.86 -16.99 32.12
N ILE A 64 5.84 -18.33 32.05
CA ILE A 64 5.01 -19.06 31.07
C ILE A 64 4.01 -19.93 31.83
N HIS A 65 2.72 -19.67 31.65
CA HIS A 65 1.68 -20.19 32.53
C HIS A 65 1.55 -21.72 32.42
N GLY A 66 2.06 -22.43 33.41
CA GLY A 66 1.83 -23.87 33.57
C GLY A 66 2.66 -24.79 32.68
N ILE A 67 3.46 -24.26 31.74
CA ILE A 67 4.35 -25.06 30.89
C ILE A 67 5.73 -25.11 31.52
N SER A 68 5.99 -26.18 32.29
CA SER A 68 7.34 -26.49 32.80
C SER A 68 8.20 -27.16 31.72
N ASN A 69 9.53 -27.15 31.89
CA ASN A 69 10.43 -27.93 31.03
C ASN A 69 10.03 -29.41 31.00
N GLU A 70 9.56 -29.98 32.13
CA GLU A 70 9.10 -31.37 32.20
C GLU A 70 7.86 -31.62 31.33
N ILE A 71 6.90 -30.69 31.32
CA ILE A 71 5.69 -30.77 30.49
C ILE A 71 6.05 -30.61 29.02
N ALA A 72 6.89 -29.62 28.69
CA ALA A 72 7.31 -29.37 27.32
C ALA A 72 8.18 -30.52 26.75
N ASP A 73 8.98 -31.21 27.58
CA ASP A 73 9.75 -32.38 27.16
C ASP A 73 8.89 -33.61 26.90
N LYS A 74 7.81 -33.77 27.68
CA LYS A 74 6.90 -34.92 27.62
C LYS A 74 5.84 -34.77 26.52
N GLU A 75 5.28 -33.57 26.38
CA GLU A 75 4.12 -33.29 25.52
C GLU A 75 4.46 -32.43 24.30
N GLY A 76 5.59 -31.73 24.33
CA GLY A 76 6.02 -30.84 23.26
C GLY A 76 6.36 -31.56 21.96
N LYS A 77 6.22 -30.83 20.87
CA LYS A 77 6.48 -31.27 19.51
C LYS A 77 7.67 -30.52 18.91
N ASP A 78 8.23 -31.10 17.87
CA ASP A 78 9.28 -30.44 17.10
C ASP A 78 8.77 -29.11 16.52
N VAL A 79 9.58 -28.06 16.63
CA VAL A 79 9.21 -26.70 16.20
C VAL A 79 8.86 -26.66 14.70
N LEU A 80 9.53 -27.47 13.86
CA LEU A 80 9.24 -27.56 12.44
C LEU A 80 7.82 -28.11 12.21
N LEU A 81 7.45 -29.17 12.93
CA LEU A 81 6.11 -29.77 12.83
C LEU A 81 5.02 -28.78 13.27
N VAL A 82 5.27 -28.03 14.35
CA VAL A 82 4.35 -26.99 14.85
C VAL A 82 4.13 -25.92 13.78
N LEU A 83 5.20 -25.44 13.16
CA LEU A 83 5.14 -24.42 12.11
C LEU A 83 4.54 -24.93 10.80
N GLU A 84 4.76 -26.19 10.41
CA GLU A 84 4.10 -26.80 9.25
C GLU A 84 2.59 -26.91 9.44
N CYS A 85 2.15 -27.35 10.63
CA CYS A 85 0.73 -27.41 10.97
C CYS A 85 0.09 -26.00 10.94
N PHE A 86 0.80 -25.01 11.49
CA PHE A 86 0.35 -23.62 11.46
C PHE A 86 0.30 -23.05 10.03
N LYS A 87 1.31 -23.31 9.20
CA LYS A 87 1.36 -22.92 7.78
C LYS A 87 0.16 -23.45 7.01
N LYS A 88 -0.23 -24.71 7.27
CA LYS A 88 -1.40 -25.34 6.65
C LYS A 88 -2.70 -24.59 6.99
N ILE A 89 -2.90 -24.25 8.27
CA ILE A 89 -4.08 -23.47 8.70
C ILE A 89 -4.03 -22.05 8.14
N CYS A 90 -2.86 -21.39 8.22
CA CYS A 90 -2.63 -20.05 7.71
C CYS A 90 -2.87 -19.92 6.20
N SER A 91 -2.57 -20.96 5.42
CA SER A 91 -2.82 -20.97 3.97
C SER A 91 -4.31 -20.77 3.63
N LYS A 92 -5.22 -21.23 4.50
CA LYS A 92 -6.68 -21.14 4.33
C LYS A 92 -7.28 -19.82 4.82
N ALA A 93 -6.49 -18.98 5.47
CA ALA A 93 -6.93 -17.73 6.06
C ALA A 93 -6.79 -16.56 5.08
N ASP A 94 -7.79 -15.68 5.05
CA ASP A 94 -7.80 -14.44 4.27
C ASP A 94 -7.39 -13.23 5.13
N LEU A 95 -7.63 -13.31 6.45
CA LEU A 95 -7.29 -12.31 7.45
C LEU A 95 -6.68 -12.99 8.68
N ILE A 96 -5.63 -12.37 9.22
CA ILE A 96 -5.00 -12.76 10.48
C ILE A 96 -5.38 -11.74 11.56
N VAL A 97 -5.78 -12.20 12.73
CA VAL A 97 -6.13 -11.34 13.86
C VAL A 97 -5.36 -11.78 15.10
N CYS A 98 -4.61 -10.87 15.69
CA CYS A 98 -3.89 -11.13 16.94
C CYS A 98 -4.24 -10.04 17.96
N HIS A 99 -4.02 -10.33 19.25
CA HIS A 99 -4.03 -9.24 20.21
C HIS A 99 -2.82 -8.34 20.02
N ASN A 100 -1.62 -8.91 19.93
CA ASN A 100 -0.37 -8.18 19.71
C ASN A 100 0.36 -8.67 18.45
N TYR A 101 -0.23 -8.39 17.28
CA TYR A 101 0.28 -8.89 15.99
C TYR A 101 1.77 -8.70 15.77
N ILE A 102 2.33 -7.53 16.12
CA ILE A 102 3.77 -7.25 15.96
C ILE A 102 4.59 -8.24 16.77
N PHE A 103 4.20 -8.52 18.02
CA PHE A 103 4.89 -9.47 18.87
C PHE A 103 4.78 -10.89 18.30
N ASP A 104 3.55 -11.39 18.15
CA ASP A 104 3.29 -12.79 17.79
C ASP A 104 3.86 -13.17 16.41
N SER A 105 3.72 -12.27 15.42
CA SER A 105 4.27 -12.47 14.08
C SER A 105 5.80 -12.46 14.08
N THR A 106 6.44 -11.66 14.95
CA THR A 106 7.90 -11.60 15.04
C THR A 106 8.46 -12.92 15.58
N ILE A 107 7.80 -13.54 16.55
CA ILE A 107 8.20 -14.84 17.11
C ILE A 107 8.18 -15.92 16.02
N ILE A 108 7.07 -16.03 15.28
CA ILE A 108 6.96 -16.98 14.16
C ILE A 108 8.06 -16.72 13.12
N LYS A 109 8.26 -15.45 12.75
CA LYS A 109 9.29 -15.07 11.77
C LYS A 109 10.70 -15.43 12.22
N VAL A 110 11.03 -15.21 13.48
CA VAL A 110 12.34 -15.55 14.04
C VAL A 110 12.56 -17.07 14.03
N GLU A 111 11.55 -17.87 14.38
CA GLU A 111 11.65 -19.33 14.31
C GLU A 111 11.81 -19.83 12.86
N LEU A 112 11.09 -19.23 11.90
CA LEU A 112 11.29 -19.54 10.48
C LEU A 112 12.70 -19.20 10.00
N LEU A 113 13.25 -18.06 10.45
CA LEU A 113 14.63 -17.66 10.15
C LEU A 113 15.66 -18.63 10.74
N ARG A 114 15.43 -19.16 11.96
CA ARG A 114 16.29 -20.19 12.58
C ARG A 114 16.29 -21.48 11.76
N LEU A 115 15.13 -21.85 11.20
CA LEU A 115 14.96 -23.03 10.36
C LEU A 115 15.32 -22.83 8.88
N GLN A 116 15.70 -21.60 8.49
CA GLN A 116 15.95 -21.22 7.08
C GLN A 116 14.74 -21.42 6.16
N GLU A 117 13.53 -21.25 6.70
CA GLU A 117 12.25 -21.36 6.00
C GLU A 117 11.72 -19.99 5.51
N ILE A 118 10.81 -20.02 4.53
CA ILE A 118 10.21 -18.81 3.95
C ILE A 118 9.14 -18.24 4.89
N ASP A 119 9.16 -16.92 5.11
CA ASP A 119 8.14 -16.18 5.85
C ASP A 119 6.81 -16.14 5.07
N PHE A 120 5.91 -17.06 5.41
CA PHE A 120 4.58 -17.18 4.79
C PHE A 120 3.54 -16.19 5.35
N LEU A 121 3.88 -15.40 6.37
CA LEU A 121 2.98 -14.38 6.93
C LEU A 121 3.06 -13.05 6.16
N LEU A 122 4.14 -12.81 5.40
CA LEU A 122 4.41 -11.57 4.67
C LEU A 122 3.31 -11.17 3.67
N GLU A 123 2.57 -12.15 3.15
CA GLU A 123 1.55 -11.95 2.10
C GLU A 123 0.12 -11.86 2.65
N LYS A 124 -0.07 -12.00 3.97
CA LYS A 124 -1.38 -12.06 4.61
C LYS A 124 -1.76 -10.72 5.24
N ARG A 125 -3.03 -10.33 5.09
CA ARG A 125 -3.59 -9.16 5.78
C ARG A 125 -3.70 -9.46 7.28
N SER A 126 -3.44 -8.46 8.12
CA SER A 126 -3.48 -8.60 9.58
C SER A 126 -4.29 -7.51 10.26
N PHE A 127 -4.76 -7.79 11.49
CA PHE A 127 -5.46 -6.85 12.37
C PHE A 127 -5.00 -7.04 13.82
N CYS A 128 -4.72 -5.93 14.50
CA CYS A 128 -4.14 -5.93 15.85
C CYS A 128 -5.14 -5.37 16.88
N THR A 129 -5.79 -6.24 17.67
CA THR A 129 -6.83 -5.79 18.61
C THR A 129 -6.28 -4.92 19.76
N MET A 130 -4.99 -5.00 20.08
CA MET A 130 -4.36 -4.13 21.09
C MET A 130 -4.28 -2.66 20.64
N THR A 131 -4.10 -2.40 19.34
CA THR A 131 -3.85 -1.04 18.82
C THR A 131 -4.90 -0.50 17.86
N GLU A 132 -5.83 -1.34 17.40
CA GLU A 132 -6.84 -1.00 16.37
C GLU A 132 -8.27 -1.14 16.91
N CYS A 133 -8.45 -1.10 18.24
CA CYS A 133 -9.78 -1.22 18.88
C CYS A 133 -10.28 0.05 19.56
N ASP A 134 -9.42 1.06 19.74
CA ASP A 134 -9.81 2.34 20.33
C ASP A 134 -8.95 3.49 19.76
N PRO A 135 -9.54 4.42 18.97
CA PRO A 135 -8.81 5.56 18.42
C PRO A 135 -8.24 6.51 19.49
N LEU A 136 -8.67 6.40 20.75
CA LEU A 136 -8.22 7.22 21.87
C LEU A 136 -7.14 6.56 22.75
N ALA A 137 -6.89 5.25 22.60
CA ALA A 137 -5.91 4.52 23.42
C ALA A 137 -4.70 4.07 22.59
N LYS A 138 -3.48 4.39 23.04
CA LYS A 138 -2.23 3.97 22.38
C LYS A 138 -2.02 2.44 22.38
N SER A 139 -2.53 1.75 23.40
CA SER A 139 -2.54 0.29 23.53
C SER A 139 -3.49 -0.12 24.65
N ILE A 140 -4.34 -1.13 24.45
CA ILE A 140 -5.23 -1.70 25.47
C ILE A 140 -4.87 -3.17 25.73
N SER A 141 -4.81 -3.59 27.00
CA SER A 141 -4.57 -5.00 27.32
C SER A 141 -5.78 -5.87 26.95
N LEU A 142 -5.58 -7.17 26.71
CA LEU A 142 -6.68 -8.07 26.33
C LEU A 142 -7.72 -8.16 27.46
N LYS A 143 -7.26 -8.09 28.71
CA LYS A 143 -8.11 -8.04 29.90
C LYS A 143 -9.03 -6.82 29.89
N ASP A 144 -8.43 -5.65 29.70
CA ASP A 144 -9.17 -4.39 29.70
C ASP A 144 -10.12 -4.31 28.50
N LEU A 145 -9.70 -4.83 27.34
CA LEU A 145 -10.54 -4.91 26.15
C LEU A 145 -11.76 -5.81 26.40
N HIS A 146 -11.55 -7.03 26.91
CA HIS A 146 -12.64 -7.95 27.23
C HIS A 146 -13.57 -7.37 28.30
N TYR A 147 -13.02 -6.77 29.36
CA TYR A 147 -13.81 -6.11 30.40
C TYR A 147 -14.60 -4.92 29.84
N LYS A 148 -14.03 -4.12 28.93
CA LYS A 148 -14.69 -2.99 28.29
C LYS A 148 -15.90 -3.44 27.48
N LEU A 149 -15.78 -4.53 26.72
CA LEU A 149 -16.82 -5.06 25.84
C LEU A 149 -17.91 -5.86 26.59
N PHE A 150 -17.53 -6.69 27.55
CA PHE A 150 -18.43 -7.67 28.18
C PHE A 150 -18.73 -7.41 29.66
N LYS A 151 -18.10 -6.39 30.28
CA LYS A 151 -18.23 -6.06 31.73
C LYS A 151 -17.94 -7.25 32.66
N LYS A 152 -17.06 -8.13 32.23
CA LYS A 152 -16.69 -9.37 32.94
C LYS A 152 -15.20 -9.63 32.78
N ASP A 153 -14.53 -10.03 33.85
CA ASP A 153 -13.16 -10.54 33.80
C ASP A 153 -13.10 -11.99 33.31
N PHE A 154 -11.95 -12.41 32.80
CA PHE A 154 -11.67 -13.81 32.52
C PHE A 154 -10.41 -14.28 33.27
N SER A 155 -10.35 -15.58 33.56
CA SER A 155 -9.23 -16.25 34.22
C SER A 155 -8.37 -16.99 33.21
N GLY A 156 -7.06 -17.08 33.44
CA GLY A 156 -6.13 -17.78 32.54
C GLY A 156 -5.47 -16.89 31.50
N HIS A 157 -5.29 -15.60 31.78
CA HIS A 157 -4.40 -14.73 31.00
C HIS A 157 -3.00 -15.32 30.87
N HIS A 158 -2.38 -15.16 29.70
CA HIS A 158 -1.07 -15.72 29.32
C HIS A 158 -1.06 -17.25 29.15
N ASP A 159 -2.20 -17.79 28.70
CA ASP A 159 -2.27 -19.09 28.03
C ASP A 159 -2.67 -18.78 26.58
N ALA A 160 -1.81 -19.11 25.62
CA ALA A 160 -2.03 -18.80 24.22
C ALA A 160 -3.40 -19.28 23.71
N TYR A 161 -3.93 -20.41 24.18
CA TYR A 161 -5.24 -20.88 23.73
C TYR A 161 -6.38 -20.02 24.28
N ILE A 162 -6.31 -19.64 25.55
CA ILE A 162 -7.30 -18.78 26.19
C ILE A 162 -7.27 -17.39 25.56
N ASP A 163 -6.08 -16.82 25.37
CA ASP A 163 -5.90 -15.48 24.82
C ASP A 163 -6.34 -15.41 23.35
N VAL A 164 -6.10 -16.45 22.53
CA VAL A 164 -6.68 -16.54 21.18
C VAL A 164 -8.20 -16.62 21.21
N SER A 165 -8.79 -17.44 22.08
CA SER A 165 -10.24 -17.59 22.19
C SER A 165 -10.92 -16.28 22.60
N ILE A 166 -10.32 -15.55 23.56
CA ILE A 166 -10.83 -14.26 24.00
C ILE A 166 -10.64 -13.20 22.92
N THR A 167 -9.51 -13.20 22.22
CA THR A 167 -9.27 -12.30 21.08
C THR A 167 -10.33 -12.50 20.00
N ALA A 168 -10.65 -13.75 19.65
CA ALA A 168 -11.73 -14.07 18.70
C ALA A 168 -13.10 -13.56 19.20
N LYS A 169 -13.45 -13.79 20.47
CA LYS A 169 -14.70 -13.30 21.07
C LYS A 169 -14.81 -11.78 21.03
N CYS A 170 -13.77 -11.08 21.46
CA CYS A 170 -13.71 -9.62 21.41
C CYS A 170 -13.89 -9.12 19.98
N PHE A 171 -13.14 -9.69 19.04
CA PHE A 171 -13.20 -9.33 17.63
C PHE A 171 -14.59 -9.50 17.03
N PHE A 172 -15.21 -10.68 17.18
CA PHE A 172 -16.56 -10.91 16.64
C PHE A 172 -17.64 -10.05 17.32
N HIS A 173 -17.45 -9.70 18.59
CA HIS A 173 -18.36 -8.78 19.28
C HIS A 173 -18.25 -7.35 18.72
N MET A 174 -17.03 -6.86 18.52
CA MET A 174 -16.78 -5.55 17.89
C MET A 174 -17.26 -5.52 16.44
N LEU A 175 -17.08 -6.63 15.71
CA LEU A 175 -17.58 -6.82 14.35
C LEU A 175 -19.12 -6.68 14.30
N LYS A 176 -19.83 -7.32 15.22
CA LYS A 176 -21.30 -7.23 15.34
C LYS A 176 -21.79 -5.84 15.72
N GLN A 177 -21.03 -5.08 16.50
CA GLN A 177 -21.38 -3.71 16.88
C GLN A 177 -20.98 -2.65 15.84
N GLY A 178 -20.24 -3.04 14.79
CA GLY A 178 -19.73 -2.10 13.78
C GLY A 178 -18.66 -1.15 14.33
N THR A 179 -17.98 -1.52 15.42
CA THR A 179 -17.01 -0.66 16.14
C THR A 179 -15.56 -0.95 15.77
N LEU A 180 -15.29 -1.81 14.78
CA LEU A 180 -13.94 -2.04 14.30
C LEU A 180 -13.46 -0.80 13.53
N VAL A 181 -12.47 -0.11 14.09
CA VAL A 181 -11.88 1.10 13.51
C VAL A 181 -10.41 0.79 13.25
N GLU A 182 -10.01 0.72 11.98
CA GLU A 182 -8.59 0.59 11.65
C GLU A 182 -7.83 1.84 12.11
N LYS A 183 -6.51 1.74 12.32
CA LYS A 183 -5.59 2.83 12.72
C LYS A 183 -5.69 4.14 11.91
N ASN A 184 -6.47 4.14 10.83
CA ASN A 184 -6.69 5.25 9.90
C ASN A 184 -8.15 5.77 9.83
N ASN A 185 -9.01 5.52 10.82
CA ASN A 185 -10.42 5.98 10.80
C ASN A 185 -11.21 5.53 9.55
N ASN A 186 -10.89 4.36 9.00
CA ASN A 186 -11.65 3.75 7.92
C ASN A 186 -12.49 2.59 8.47
N TYR A 187 -13.81 2.66 8.29
CA TYR A 187 -14.77 1.57 8.57
C TYR A 187 -14.65 0.44 7.52
N TYR A 188 -13.42 -0.04 7.27
CA TYR A 188 -13.12 -0.99 6.22
C TYR A 188 -13.80 -2.36 6.46
N TYR A 189 -14.09 -2.72 7.71
CA TYR A 189 -14.77 -3.98 8.04
C TYR A 189 -16.18 -4.12 7.49
N GLN A 190 -16.91 -3.01 7.32
CA GLN A 190 -18.25 -3.07 6.73
C GLN A 190 -18.17 -3.42 5.24
N SER A 191 -17.09 -3.03 4.54
CA SER A 191 -16.83 -3.46 3.16
C SER A 191 -16.44 -4.94 3.01
N ILE A 192 -15.92 -5.56 4.08
CA ILE A 192 -15.56 -7.00 4.10
C ILE A 192 -16.81 -7.87 4.38
N LEU A 193 -17.74 -7.37 5.20
CA LEU A 193 -19.01 -8.04 5.52
C LEU A 193 -20.11 -7.78 4.49
N ASP A 194 -20.09 -6.63 3.83
CA ASP A 194 -20.96 -6.37 2.70
C ASP A 194 -20.58 -7.37 1.58
N LYS A 195 -21.54 -8.21 1.18
CA LYS A 195 -21.47 -9.07 -0.03
C LYS A 195 -21.02 -8.35 -1.32
N GLU A 196 -20.80 -7.03 -1.28
CA GLU A 196 -20.34 -6.20 -2.38
C GLU A 196 -18.90 -6.46 -2.86
N PHE A 197 -18.00 -7.04 -2.05
CA PHE A 197 -16.56 -7.00 -2.35
C PHE A 197 -15.89 -8.31 -2.79
N ASN A 198 -16.66 -9.41 -2.92
CA ASN A 198 -16.18 -10.60 -3.65
C ASN A 198 -16.43 -10.41 -5.17
N ILE A 199 -15.88 -9.33 -5.74
CA ILE A 199 -15.85 -9.16 -7.20
C ILE A 199 -14.72 -10.07 -7.70
N SER A 200 -15.05 -11.33 -8.01
CA SER A 200 -14.14 -12.19 -8.74
C SER A 200 -13.88 -11.59 -10.12
N LEU A 201 -12.62 -11.52 -10.52
CA LEU A 201 -12.25 -11.22 -11.91
C LEU A 201 -12.98 -12.23 -12.81
N ASP A 202 -13.84 -11.73 -13.69
CA ASP A 202 -14.32 -12.52 -14.80
C ASP A 202 -13.13 -12.72 -15.75
N HIS A 203 -12.40 -13.83 -15.57
CA HIS A 203 -11.23 -14.17 -16.38
C HIS A 203 -11.59 -14.38 -17.85
N ASP A 204 -12.87 -14.62 -18.17
CA ASP A 204 -13.36 -14.70 -19.55
C ASP A 204 -13.52 -13.29 -20.18
N ASN A 205 -13.48 -12.23 -19.37
CA ASN A 205 -13.51 -10.85 -19.85
C ASN A 205 -12.08 -10.31 -20.07
N VAL A 206 -11.49 -10.73 -21.19
CA VAL A 206 -10.11 -10.37 -21.58
C VAL A 206 -9.86 -8.86 -21.55
N LYS A 207 -10.83 -8.05 -21.99
CA LYS A 207 -10.70 -6.58 -21.98
C LYS A 207 -10.63 -5.98 -20.58
N PHE A 208 -11.39 -6.53 -19.63
CA PHE A 208 -11.33 -6.14 -18.22
C PHE A 208 -9.95 -6.47 -17.62
N TYR A 209 -9.46 -7.69 -17.89
CA TYR A 209 -8.14 -8.13 -17.43
C TYR A 209 -6.99 -7.30 -18.03
N ASN A 210 -7.05 -7.05 -19.35
CA ASN A 210 -6.07 -6.22 -20.04
C ASN A 210 -6.07 -4.77 -19.51
N ALA A 211 -7.24 -4.19 -19.25
CA ALA A 211 -7.33 -2.86 -18.64
C ALA A 211 -6.66 -2.81 -17.26
N PHE A 212 -6.95 -3.79 -16.40
CA PHE A 212 -6.35 -3.87 -15.06
C PHE A 212 -4.82 -4.01 -15.10
N ASN A 213 -4.30 -4.90 -15.95
CA ASN A 213 -2.86 -5.09 -16.11
C ASN A 213 -2.19 -3.86 -16.71
N LEU A 214 -2.80 -3.22 -17.71
CA LEU A 214 -2.27 -1.99 -18.29
C LEU A 214 -2.17 -0.88 -17.24
N ILE A 215 -3.17 -0.76 -16.37
CA ILE A 215 -3.15 0.19 -15.26
C ILE A 215 -2.08 -0.16 -14.24
N SER A 216 -1.95 -1.44 -13.88
CA SER A 216 -1.03 -1.87 -12.82
C SER A 216 0.43 -1.77 -13.26
N GLU A 217 0.73 -2.19 -14.50
CA GLU A 217 2.09 -2.37 -15.00
C GLU A 217 2.66 -1.14 -15.74
N THR A 218 1.82 -0.23 -16.22
CA THR A 218 2.26 0.91 -17.04
C THR A 218 1.94 2.27 -16.41
N ARG A 219 2.34 3.37 -17.07
CA ARG A 219 1.87 4.74 -16.79
C ARG A 219 1.06 5.34 -17.95
N LYS A 220 0.53 4.50 -18.85
CA LYS A 220 -0.27 4.96 -19.99
C LYS A 220 -1.60 5.52 -19.50
N ASN A 221 -2.02 6.65 -20.07
CA ASN A 221 -3.35 7.19 -19.81
C ASN A 221 -4.40 6.32 -20.50
N ILE A 222 -5.53 6.08 -19.85
CA ILE A 222 -6.53 5.13 -20.33
C ILE A 222 -7.89 5.81 -20.38
N PHE A 223 -8.60 5.59 -21.48
CA PHE A 223 -10.02 5.82 -21.58
C PHE A 223 -10.74 4.47 -21.61
N LEU A 224 -11.37 4.13 -20.48
CA LEU A 224 -12.18 2.93 -20.33
C LEU A 224 -13.65 3.29 -20.58
N THR A 225 -14.15 2.86 -21.73
CA THR A 225 -15.54 3.02 -22.12
C THR A 225 -16.26 1.69 -22.16
N GLY A 226 -17.53 1.72 -22.46
CA GLY A 226 -18.35 0.53 -22.62
C GLY A 226 -19.81 0.90 -22.68
N LYS A 227 -20.59 0.00 -23.28
CA LYS A 227 -22.04 0.08 -23.32
C LYS A 227 -22.64 0.23 -21.92
N ALA A 228 -23.89 0.64 -21.86
CA ALA A 228 -24.59 0.75 -20.59
C ALA A 228 -24.70 -0.63 -19.90
N GLY A 229 -24.14 -0.78 -18.69
CA GLY A 229 -24.24 -2.03 -17.94
C GLY A 229 -23.13 -3.04 -18.21
N THR A 230 -21.96 -2.59 -18.70
CA THR A 230 -20.78 -3.43 -18.94
C THR A 230 -19.84 -3.58 -17.74
N GLY A 231 -20.26 -3.13 -16.54
CA GLY A 231 -19.47 -3.29 -15.31
C GLY A 231 -18.39 -2.24 -15.06
N LYS A 232 -18.47 -1.04 -15.65
CA LYS A 232 -17.50 0.06 -15.43
C LYS A 232 -17.30 0.42 -13.95
N THR A 233 -18.39 0.61 -13.19
CA THR A 233 -18.32 0.90 -11.75
C THR A 233 -17.73 -0.28 -10.97
N THR A 234 -18.05 -1.51 -11.38
CA THR A 234 -17.47 -2.74 -10.81
C THR A 234 -15.96 -2.80 -11.06
N PHE A 235 -15.50 -2.43 -12.25
CA PHE A 235 -14.07 -2.31 -12.58
C PHE A 235 -13.36 -1.30 -11.68
N LEU A 236 -13.95 -0.12 -11.47
CA LEU A 236 -13.39 0.91 -10.59
C LEU A 236 -13.24 0.40 -9.14
N LYS A 237 -14.29 -0.25 -8.60
CA LYS A 237 -14.22 -0.86 -7.26
C LYS A 237 -13.11 -1.90 -7.18
N TYR A 238 -13.02 -2.79 -8.17
CA TYR A 238 -11.96 -3.80 -8.25
C TYR A 238 -10.56 -3.19 -8.31
N LEU A 239 -10.37 -2.15 -9.13
CA LEU A 239 -9.08 -1.49 -9.28
C LEU A 239 -8.59 -0.89 -7.96
N ARG A 240 -9.47 -0.21 -7.22
CA ARG A 240 -9.13 0.43 -5.94
C ARG A 240 -8.65 -0.56 -4.88
N THR A 241 -9.19 -1.78 -4.87
CA THR A 241 -8.84 -2.79 -3.85
C THR A 241 -7.67 -3.69 -4.23
N HIS A 242 -7.29 -3.74 -5.52
CA HIS A 242 -6.26 -4.66 -6.03
C HIS A 242 -5.01 -3.96 -6.57
N THR A 243 -4.96 -2.62 -6.55
CA THR A 243 -3.75 -1.87 -6.94
C THR A 243 -2.90 -1.49 -5.73
N ASN A 244 -1.59 -1.55 -5.89
CA ASN A 244 -0.63 -1.05 -4.89
C ASN A 244 -0.23 0.42 -5.12
N LYS A 245 -0.77 1.06 -6.16
CA LYS A 245 -0.48 2.45 -6.53
C LYS A 245 -1.34 3.42 -5.72
N ASN A 246 -0.81 4.62 -5.49
CA ASN A 246 -1.54 5.70 -4.84
C ASN A 246 -2.64 6.24 -5.77
N ILE A 247 -3.87 5.83 -5.52
CA ILE A 247 -5.04 6.15 -6.33
C ILE A 247 -5.89 7.25 -5.71
N VAL A 248 -6.34 8.18 -6.54
CA VAL A 248 -7.36 9.19 -6.19
C VAL A 248 -8.51 9.04 -7.18
N THR A 249 -9.72 8.86 -6.67
CA THR A 249 -10.94 8.77 -7.48
C THR A 249 -11.72 10.07 -7.42
N LEU A 250 -12.01 10.61 -8.59
CA LEU A 250 -12.75 11.85 -8.79
C LEU A 250 -13.98 11.65 -9.69
N ALA A 251 -14.97 12.53 -9.55
CA ALA A 251 -16.09 12.64 -10.49
C ALA A 251 -16.52 14.11 -10.65
N PHE A 252 -17.33 14.41 -11.67
CA PHE A 252 -17.82 15.77 -11.89
C PHE A 252 -18.90 16.21 -10.88
N THR A 253 -19.84 15.32 -10.55
CA THR A 253 -20.98 15.61 -9.66
C THR A 253 -20.82 15.00 -8.27
N GLY A 254 -21.46 15.59 -7.27
CA GLY A 254 -21.41 15.10 -5.87
C GLY A 254 -21.92 13.67 -5.73
N VAL A 255 -23.06 13.36 -6.34
CA VAL A 255 -23.64 12.00 -6.30
C VAL A 255 -22.74 10.97 -6.99
N ALA A 256 -22.14 11.30 -8.15
CA ALA A 256 -21.20 10.42 -8.81
C ALA A 256 -19.94 10.18 -7.96
N ALA A 257 -19.43 11.23 -7.31
CA ALA A 257 -18.28 11.12 -6.41
C ALA A 257 -18.58 10.17 -5.24
N ILE A 258 -19.73 10.31 -4.57
CA ILE A 258 -20.14 9.42 -3.47
C ILE A 258 -20.27 7.96 -3.96
N ASN A 259 -20.89 7.74 -5.13
CA ASN A 259 -21.07 6.38 -5.68
C ASN A 259 -19.76 5.72 -6.11
N ALA A 260 -18.82 6.52 -6.63
CA ALA A 260 -17.46 6.07 -6.95
C ALA A 260 -16.57 5.89 -5.70
N GLY A 261 -17.06 6.33 -4.53
CA GLY A 261 -16.33 6.40 -3.26
C GLY A 261 -15.12 7.34 -3.36
N GLY A 262 -15.31 8.50 -3.98
CA GLY A 262 -14.32 9.50 -4.29
C GLY A 262 -14.75 10.92 -3.89
N GLN A 263 -14.10 11.93 -4.48
CA GLN A 263 -14.38 13.35 -4.26
C GLN A 263 -14.75 14.04 -5.59
N THR A 264 -15.42 15.19 -5.56
CA THR A 264 -15.62 15.95 -6.81
C THR A 264 -14.30 16.57 -7.29
N ILE A 265 -14.14 16.71 -8.62
CA ILE A 265 -12.96 17.37 -9.23
C ILE A 265 -12.73 18.75 -8.62
N ASN A 266 -13.78 19.56 -8.52
CA ASN A 266 -13.72 20.92 -7.98
C ASN A 266 -13.29 20.93 -6.51
N SER A 267 -13.78 20.00 -5.69
CA SER A 267 -13.44 19.94 -4.28
C SER A 267 -12.00 19.44 -4.08
N PHE A 268 -11.55 18.45 -4.86
CA PHE A 268 -10.17 17.98 -4.80
C PHE A 268 -9.18 19.05 -5.24
N PHE A 269 -9.34 19.65 -6.42
CA PHE A 269 -8.41 20.66 -6.94
C PHE A 269 -8.71 22.10 -6.45
N GLN A 270 -9.72 22.29 -5.60
CA GLN A 270 -10.15 23.61 -5.11
C GLN A 270 -10.48 24.58 -6.27
N LEU A 271 -11.07 24.07 -7.35
CA LEU A 271 -11.42 24.85 -8.54
C LEU A 271 -12.77 25.56 -8.35
N PRO A 272 -12.84 26.88 -8.59
CA PRO A 272 -14.12 27.58 -8.64
C PRO A 272 -14.97 27.12 -9.84
N PRO A 273 -16.30 27.17 -9.74
CA PRO A 273 -17.22 26.76 -10.81
C PRO A 273 -17.32 27.84 -11.91
N ARG A 274 -16.24 28.03 -12.67
CA ARG A 274 -16.15 28.95 -13.82
C ARG A 274 -15.32 28.32 -14.94
N PRO A 275 -15.38 28.83 -16.18
CA PRO A 275 -14.45 28.43 -17.24
C PRO A 275 -12.98 28.74 -16.95
N PHE A 276 -12.08 27.83 -17.37
CA PHE A 276 -10.63 27.99 -17.27
C PHE A 276 -9.97 28.04 -18.65
N LEU A 277 -9.75 29.25 -19.17
CA LEU A 277 -9.22 29.42 -20.51
C LEU A 277 -7.71 29.08 -20.59
N PRO A 278 -7.18 28.72 -21.78
CA PRO A 278 -5.76 28.45 -21.94
C PRO A 278 -4.83 29.60 -21.54
N ASP A 279 -5.28 30.84 -21.66
CA ASP A 279 -4.57 32.07 -21.31
C ASP A 279 -4.94 32.63 -19.92
N ASP A 280 -5.70 31.86 -19.12
CA ASP A 280 -6.12 32.28 -17.79
C ASP A 280 -4.89 32.55 -16.88
N ARG A 281 -4.71 33.84 -16.55
CA ARG A 281 -3.60 34.31 -15.71
C ARG A 281 -3.58 33.71 -14.32
N SER A 282 -4.72 33.23 -13.79
CA SER A 282 -4.78 32.61 -12.46
C SER A 282 -4.10 31.24 -12.40
N LEU A 283 -4.04 30.52 -13.53
CA LEU A 283 -3.33 29.24 -13.67
C LEU A 283 -1.92 29.40 -14.27
N SER A 284 -1.42 30.63 -14.41
CA SER A 284 -0.04 30.88 -14.83
C SER A 284 0.94 30.43 -13.74
N ARG A 285 2.19 30.14 -14.13
CA ARG A 285 3.25 29.71 -13.20
C ARG A 285 3.47 30.69 -12.04
N GLU A 286 3.26 31.99 -12.27
CA GLU A 286 3.44 33.06 -11.29
C GLU A 286 2.29 33.12 -10.28
N ASN A 287 1.05 32.94 -10.74
CA ASN A 287 -0.14 33.16 -9.92
C ASN A 287 -0.79 31.88 -9.39
N ILE A 288 -0.45 30.70 -9.92
CA ILE A 288 -1.14 29.46 -9.54
C ILE A 288 -0.99 29.13 -8.05
N PHE A 289 0.14 29.47 -7.42
CA PHE A 289 0.37 29.24 -5.99
C PHE A 289 -0.37 30.23 -5.09
N THR A 290 -0.72 31.42 -5.60
CA THR A 290 -1.53 32.41 -4.87
C THR A 290 -3.02 32.17 -5.07
N PHE A 291 -3.42 31.73 -6.28
CA PHE A 291 -4.77 31.32 -6.63
C PHE A 291 -5.17 30.01 -5.93
N LEU A 292 -4.35 28.95 -6.04
CA LEU A 292 -4.57 27.65 -5.41
C LEU A 292 -3.73 27.54 -4.15
N LYS A 293 -4.34 27.89 -3.01
CA LYS A 293 -3.70 27.87 -1.69
C LYS A 293 -3.66 26.45 -1.11
N TYR A 294 -2.97 25.55 -1.79
CA TYR A 294 -2.81 24.16 -1.35
C TYR A 294 -1.98 24.06 -0.06
N THR A 295 -2.56 23.37 0.92
CA THR A 295 -1.91 23.00 2.18
C THR A 295 -0.73 22.06 1.93
N SER A 296 0.13 21.88 2.94
CA SER A 296 1.25 20.94 2.88
C SER A 296 0.77 19.52 2.54
N ASN A 297 -0.26 19.01 3.24
CA ASN A 297 -0.88 17.72 2.96
C ASN A 297 -1.36 17.62 1.49
N LYS A 298 -2.03 18.65 0.98
CA LYS A 298 -2.52 18.65 -0.40
C LYS A 298 -1.37 18.58 -1.42
N ARG A 299 -0.27 19.29 -1.17
CA ARG A 299 0.93 19.22 -2.02
C ARG A 299 1.58 17.85 -1.99
N GLU A 300 1.63 17.21 -0.82
CA GLU A 300 2.13 15.83 -0.69
C GLU A 300 1.28 14.84 -1.49
N ILE A 301 -0.05 14.94 -1.41
CA ILE A 301 -0.98 14.14 -2.22
C ILE A 301 -0.71 14.36 -3.72
N ILE A 302 -0.66 15.61 -4.18
CA ILE A 302 -0.42 15.95 -5.58
C ILE A 302 0.95 15.42 -6.07
N ASN A 303 1.96 15.37 -5.21
CA ASN A 303 3.29 14.86 -5.56
C ASN A 303 3.39 13.33 -5.57
N ASN A 304 2.63 12.66 -4.71
CA ASN A 304 2.72 11.21 -4.49
C ASN A 304 1.56 10.41 -5.11
N VAL A 305 0.56 11.07 -5.71
CA VAL A 305 -0.47 10.37 -6.49
C VAL A 305 0.16 9.75 -7.73
N ASP A 306 -0.17 8.48 -7.96
CA ASP A 306 0.24 7.69 -9.12
C ASP A 306 -0.88 7.63 -10.16
N ILE A 307 -2.11 7.42 -9.70
CA ILE A 307 -3.31 7.25 -10.52
C ILE A 307 -4.36 8.29 -10.14
N LEU A 308 -4.90 8.97 -11.14
CA LEU A 308 -6.09 9.81 -11.01
C LEU A 308 -7.22 9.23 -11.85
N VAL A 309 -8.26 8.70 -11.20
CA VAL A 309 -9.48 8.24 -11.88
C VAL A 309 -10.47 9.39 -11.99
N ILE A 310 -11.05 9.56 -13.18
CA ILE A 310 -12.19 10.45 -13.42
C ILE A 310 -13.36 9.58 -13.88
N ASP A 311 -14.29 9.31 -12.97
CA ASP A 311 -15.53 8.59 -13.27
C ASP A 311 -16.59 9.54 -13.85
N GLU A 312 -17.48 8.98 -14.68
CA GLU A 312 -18.47 9.71 -15.48
C GLU A 312 -17.85 10.86 -16.29
N VAL A 313 -16.71 10.59 -16.96
CA VAL A 313 -15.94 11.57 -17.73
C VAL A 313 -16.75 12.25 -18.84
N SER A 314 -17.86 11.64 -19.31
CA SER A 314 -18.71 12.22 -20.35
C SER A 314 -19.32 13.57 -19.95
N MET A 315 -19.42 13.85 -18.65
CA MET A 315 -19.91 15.12 -18.12
C MET A 315 -18.81 16.16 -17.89
N VAL A 316 -17.53 15.80 -18.10
CA VAL A 316 -16.39 16.67 -17.81
C VAL A 316 -16.03 17.50 -19.05
N ARG A 317 -15.88 18.81 -18.84
CA ARG A 317 -15.53 19.75 -19.91
C ARG A 317 -14.05 19.71 -20.29
N SER A 318 -13.74 20.02 -21.55
CA SER A 318 -12.38 20.11 -22.09
C SER A 318 -11.46 21.04 -21.28
N ASP A 319 -11.95 22.22 -20.91
CA ASP A 319 -11.17 23.23 -20.18
C ASP A 319 -10.78 22.76 -18.76
N ILE A 320 -11.64 21.96 -18.11
CA ILE A 320 -11.35 21.37 -16.80
C ILE A 320 -10.19 20.37 -16.87
N ILE A 321 -10.12 19.57 -17.95
CA ILE A 321 -9.01 18.61 -18.13
C ILE A 321 -7.68 19.34 -18.35
N ASP A 322 -7.67 20.39 -19.16
CA ASP A 322 -6.46 21.22 -19.35
C ASP A 322 -6.05 21.95 -18.06
N ALA A 323 -7.02 22.39 -17.24
CA ALA A 323 -6.74 22.96 -15.93
C ALA A 323 -6.06 21.94 -15.00
N ILE A 324 -6.57 20.70 -14.96
CA ILE A 324 -5.96 19.59 -14.20
C ILE A 324 -4.53 19.32 -14.68
N ASP A 325 -4.31 19.27 -16.00
CA ASP A 325 -2.98 19.08 -16.61
C ASP A 325 -1.98 20.15 -16.14
N LYS A 326 -2.35 21.42 -16.27
CA LYS A 326 -1.51 22.56 -15.84
C LYS A 326 -1.18 22.50 -14.36
N ILE A 327 -2.18 22.22 -13.51
CA ILE A 327 -2.00 22.11 -12.06
C ILE A 327 -0.98 21.01 -11.73
N LEU A 328 -1.18 19.81 -12.27
CA LEU A 328 -0.31 18.68 -11.98
C LEU A 328 1.12 18.91 -12.50
N ARG A 329 1.27 19.47 -13.70
CA ARG A 329 2.58 19.82 -14.26
C ARG A 329 3.38 20.79 -13.38
N ILE A 330 2.74 21.87 -12.94
CA ILE A 330 3.40 22.93 -12.17
C ILE A 330 3.70 22.46 -10.75
N PHE A 331 2.71 21.91 -10.03
CA PHE A 331 2.91 21.49 -8.64
C PHE A 331 3.89 20.33 -8.50
N ARG A 332 3.92 19.39 -9.46
CA ARG A 332 4.87 18.26 -9.47
C ARG A 332 6.23 18.60 -10.09
N LYS A 333 6.41 19.83 -10.61
CA LYS A 333 7.62 20.28 -11.33
C LYS A 333 8.00 19.35 -12.49
N LYS A 334 7.01 18.84 -13.21
CA LYS A 334 7.14 17.91 -14.34
C LYS A 334 6.42 18.46 -15.58
N GLU A 335 6.77 19.68 -15.97
CA GLU A 335 6.09 20.43 -17.04
C GLU A 335 6.12 19.75 -18.42
N GLN A 336 7.14 18.92 -18.66
CA GLN A 336 7.32 18.20 -19.92
C GLN A 336 6.48 16.92 -20.04
N LEU A 337 5.88 16.46 -18.94
CA LEU A 337 5.07 15.25 -18.93
C LEU A 337 3.59 15.63 -18.83
N PRO A 338 2.70 15.05 -19.67
CA PRO A 338 1.26 15.15 -19.48
C PRO A 338 0.88 14.80 -18.04
N PHE A 339 0.02 15.62 -17.46
CA PHE A 339 -0.47 15.53 -16.09
C PHE A 339 0.64 15.43 -15.04
N GLY A 340 1.80 16.02 -15.29
CA GLY A 340 2.96 15.92 -14.39
C GLY A 340 3.44 14.47 -14.17
N GLY A 341 3.17 13.57 -15.13
CA GLY A 341 3.49 12.15 -15.06
C GLY A 341 2.53 11.29 -14.22
N VAL A 342 1.37 11.83 -13.83
CA VAL A 342 0.29 11.06 -13.21
C VAL A 342 -0.46 10.28 -14.29
N GLN A 343 -0.79 9.02 -14.01
CA GLN A 343 -1.58 8.19 -14.90
C GLN A 343 -3.06 8.54 -14.74
N LEU A 344 -3.70 9.05 -15.80
CA LEU A 344 -5.14 9.33 -15.79
C LEU A 344 -5.93 8.14 -16.33
N ILE A 345 -7.01 7.81 -15.62
CA ILE A 345 -7.98 6.80 -16.03
C ILE A 345 -9.33 7.49 -16.15
N PHE A 346 -9.76 7.70 -17.38
CA PHE A 346 -11.06 8.24 -17.72
C PHE A 346 -12.06 7.09 -17.83
N ILE A 347 -13.11 7.10 -17.03
CA ILE A 347 -14.17 6.08 -17.06
C ILE A 347 -15.49 6.76 -17.41
N GLY A 348 -16.22 6.21 -18.37
CA GLY A 348 -17.54 6.74 -18.74
C GLY A 348 -18.09 6.15 -20.03
N ASP A 349 -19.24 6.63 -20.47
CA ASP A 349 -19.83 6.29 -21.78
C ASP A 349 -20.24 7.58 -22.47
N LEU A 350 -19.50 7.97 -23.51
CA LEU A 350 -19.69 9.26 -24.20
C LEU A 350 -21.04 9.39 -24.90
N PHE A 351 -21.70 8.27 -25.17
CA PHE A 351 -23.04 8.25 -25.77
C PHE A 351 -24.17 8.46 -24.75
N GLN A 352 -23.83 8.57 -23.45
CA GLN A 352 -24.78 8.96 -22.42
C GLN A 352 -24.91 10.49 -22.40
N LEU A 353 -24.96 11.09 -21.21
CA LEU A 353 -25.20 12.52 -21.08
C LEU A 353 -23.91 13.31 -21.34
N PRO A 354 -23.96 14.35 -22.21
CA PRO A 354 -22.83 15.24 -22.46
C PRO A 354 -22.59 16.17 -21.27
N PRO A 355 -21.50 16.95 -21.27
CA PRO A 355 -21.32 18.03 -20.32
C PRO A 355 -22.51 19.00 -20.42
N ILE A 356 -22.99 19.50 -19.29
CA ILE A 356 -24.08 20.47 -19.29
C ILE A 356 -23.56 21.76 -19.92
N GLU A 357 -24.06 22.08 -21.11
CA GLU A 357 -23.80 23.34 -21.81
C GLU A 357 -24.56 24.46 -21.08
N ALA A 358 -23.93 25.02 -20.03
CA ALA A 358 -24.30 26.34 -19.55
C ALA A 358 -23.77 27.41 -20.53
N ASP A 359 -24.20 28.67 -20.36
CA ASP A 359 -23.78 29.84 -21.15
C ASP A 359 -22.25 29.95 -21.36
N ASP A 360 -21.46 29.30 -20.50
CA ASP A 360 -20.02 29.13 -20.56
C ASP A 360 -19.46 28.67 -21.92
N TRP A 361 -20.17 27.83 -22.68
CA TRP A 361 -19.66 27.35 -23.98
C TRP A 361 -19.43 28.48 -24.98
N SER A 362 -20.19 29.57 -24.86
CA SER A 362 -20.05 30.76 -25.72
C SER A 362 -18.64 31.35 -25.69
N VAL A 363 -17.93 31.25 -24.55
CA VAL A 363 -16.56 31.74 -24.36
C VAL A 363 -15.54 30.66 -24.71
N ILE A 364 -15.79 29.41 -24.31
CA ILE A 364 -14.84 28.30 -24.43
C ILE A 364 -14.65 27.86 -25.89
N LYS A 365 -15.69 27.95 -26.72
CA LYS A 365 -15.66 27.52 -28.13
C LYS A 365 -14.58 28.16 -28.99
N ALA A 366 -14.04 29.31 -28.57
CA ALA A 366 -12.94 29.98 -29.27
C ALA A 366 -11.60 29.23 -29.13
N PHE A 367 -11.46 28.40 -28.10
CA PHE A 367 -10.22 27.71 -27.74
C PHE A 367 -10.30 26.19 -27.94
N TYR A 368 -11.50 25.63 -28.01
CA TYR A 368 -11.74 24.19 -28.04
C TYR A 368 -12.72 23.81 -29.14
N LYS A 369 -12.49 22.66 -29.80
CA LYS A 369 -13.37 22.14 -30.87
C LYS A 369 -14.75 21.74 -30.35
N SER A 370 -14.82 21.23 -29.12
CA SER A 370 -16.05 20.83 -28.46
C SER A 370 -15.93 20.95 -26.93
N PRO A 371 -17.06 20.87 -26.20
CA PRO A 371 -17.02 20.86 -24.74
C PRO A 371 -16.52 19.52 -24.19
N TYR A 372 -16.36 18.46 -24.99
CA TYR A 372 -16.01 17.14 -24.48
C TYR A 372 -14.54 17.06 -24.04
N PHE A 373 -14.29 16.26 -23.00
CA PHE A 373 -12.96 16.04 -22.42
C PHE A 373 -11.86 15.68 -23.45
N PHE A 374 -12.22 14.93 -24.51
CA PHE A 374 -11.28 14.46 -25.53
C PHE A 374 -10.74 15.56 -26.44
N ASP A 375 -11.47 16.67 -26.56
CA ASP A 375 -11.03 17.86 -27.31
C ASP A 375 -10.23 18.85 -26.44
N SER A 376 -9.89 18.49 -25.20
CA SER A 376 -8.87 19.22 -24.44
C SER A 376 -7.52 19.12 -25.17
N ASN A 377 -6.68 20.16 -25.05
CA ASN A 377 -5.41 20.22 -25.77
C ASN A 377 -4.48 19.06 -25.37
N VAL A 378 -4.44 18.74 -24.08
CA VAL A 378 -3.63 17.63 -23.57
C VAL A 378 -4.12 16.28 -24.08
N VAL A 379 -5.44 16.01 -24.09
CA VAL A 379 -5.98 14.71 -24.53
C VAL A 379 -5.86 14.57 -26.05
N SER A 380 -6.13 15.62 -26.81
CA SER A 380 -5.91 15.63 -28.26
C SER A 380 -4.45 15.33 -28.60
N SER A 381 -3.49 15.91 -27.87
CA SER A 381 -2.06 15.58 -28.03
C SER A 381 -1.74 14.13 -27.68
N LEU A 382 -2.34 13.58 -26.63
CA LEU A 382 -2.18 12.18 -26.25
C LEU A 382 -2.74 11.22 -27.31
N VAL A 383 -3.90 11.53 -27.89
CA VAL A 383 -4.49 10.73 -28.96
C VAL A 383 -3.56 10.70 -30.18
N ASN A 384 -3.07 11.87 -30.62
CA ASN A 384 -2.20 11.98 -31.79
C ASN A 384 -0.85 11.25 -31.64
N ASN A 385 -0.37 11.09 -30.40
CA ASN A 385 0.93 10.48 -30.09
C ASN A 385 0.82 9.05 -29.53
N ASN A 386 -0.32 8.37 -29.67
CA ASN A 386 -0.58 7.03 -29.08
C ASN A 386 -0.29 6.96 -27.56
N GLY A 387 -0.56 8.07 -26.87
CA GLY A 387 -0.40 8.26 -25.42
C GLY A 387 -1.68 7.97 -24.62
N LEU A 388 -2.85 7.98 -25.26
CA LEU A 388 -4.13 7.54 -24.69
C LEU A 388 -4.48 6.15 -25.22
N VAL A 389 -4.72 5.21 -24.33
CA VAL A 389 -5.20 3.86 -24.67
C VAL A 389 -6.71 3.78 -24.48
N CYS A 390 -7.44 3.48 -25.54
CA CYS A 390 -8.90 3.38 -25.53
C CYS A 390 -9.33 1.92 -25.45
N ILE A 391 -10.07 1.55 -24.41
CA ILE A 391 -10.58 0.19 -24.18
C ILE A 391 -12.09 0.26 -24.03
N GLU A 392 -12.83 -0.43 -24.89
CA GLU A 392 -14.29 -0.55 -24.80
C GLU A 392 -14.69 -1.93 -24.25
N LEU A 393 -15.36 -1.97 -23.09
CA LEU A 393 -15.94 -3.19 -22.54
C LEU A 393 -17.18 -3.64 -23.33
N ASP A 394 -17.19 -4.89 -23.79
CA ASP A 394 -18.25 -5.41 -24.68
C ASP A 394 -19.37 -6.16 -23.96
N LYS A 395 -19.02 -6.91 -22.90
CA LYS A 395 -19.95 -7.81 -22.20
C LYS A 395 -20.97 -7.00 -21.41
N VAL A 396 -22.23 -7.03 -21.85
CA VAL A 396 -23.36 -6.38 -21.18
C VAL A 396 -23.95 -7.34 -20.15
N TYR A 397 -24.04 -6.90 -18.88
CA TYR A 397 -24.60 -7.71 -17.79
C TYR A 397 -26.05 -7.35 -17.43
N ARG A 398 -26.51 -6.16 -17.84
CA ARG A 398 -27.83 -5.64 -17.44
C ARG A 398 -28.99 -6.26 -18.23
N GLN A 399 -28.83 -6.36 -19.54
CA GLN A 399 -29.82 -6.95 -20.44
C GLN A 399 -29.38 -8.34 -20.85
N THR A 400 -30.34 -9.27 -20.96
CA THR A 400 -30.09 -10.65 -21.41
C THR A 400 -30.60 -10.90 -22.84
N GLU A 401 -31.57 -10.11 -23.31
CA GLU A 401 -32.19 -10.23 -24.64
C GLU A 401 -31.28 -9.65 -25.73
N ILE A 402 -30.70 -10.52 -26.57
CA ILE A 402 -29.78 -10.13 -27.66
C ILE A 402 -30.41 -9.09 -28.59
N GLU A 403 -31.67 -9.30 -29.00
CA GLU A 403 -32.37 -8.37 -29.89
C GLU A 403 -32.50 -6.97 -29.27
N PHE A 404 -32.80 -6.89 -27.97
CA PHE A 404 -32.92 -5.60 -27.27
C PHE A 404 -31.56 -4.92 -27.12
N ILE A 405 -30.51 -5.69 -26.80
CA ILE A 405 -29.12 -5.21 -26.76
C ILE A 405 -28.73 -4.60 -28.12
N ASP A 406 -29.09 -5.26 -29.21
CA ASP A 406 -28.78 -4.81 -30.56
C ASP A 406 -29.52 -3.54 -30.95
N ILE A 407 -30.80 -3.41 -30.58
CA ILE A 407 -31.56 -2.17 -30.74
C ILE A 407 -30.89 -1.03 -29.95
N LEU A 408 -30.54 -1.27 -28.69
CA LEU A 408 -29.88 -0.27 -27.85
C LEU A 408 -28.53 0.15 -28.42
N ASN A 409 -27.74 -0.79 -28.95
CA ASN A 409 -26.46 -0.51 -29.58
C ASN A 409 -26.61 0.33 -30.85
N ARG A 410 -27.63 0.06 -31.68
CA ARG A 410 -27.94 0.88 -32.84
C ARG A 410 -28.41 2.28 -32.47
N ILE A 411 -29.25 2.41 -31.43
CA ILE A 411 -29.69 3.70 -30.89
C ILE A 411 -28.52 4.49 -30.29
N ARG A 412 -27.59 3.82 -29.60
CA ARG A 412 -26.39 4.44 -29.01
C ARG A 412 -25.61 5.25 -30.04
N VAL A 413 -25.45 4.71 -31.26
CA VAL A 413 -24.66 5.31 -32.35
C VAL A 413 -25.50 5.91 -33.47
N GLY A 414 -26.83 5.89 -33.36
CA GLY A 414 -27.73 6.59 -34.30
C GLY A 414 -27.95 5.87 -35.61
N LYS A 415 -27.62 4.58 -35.63
CA LYS A 415 -27.79 3.69 -36.77
C LYS A 415 -29.07 2.86 -36.62
N HIS A 416 -30.08 3.35 -35.89
CA HIS A 416 -31.35 2.67 -35.73
C HIS A 416 -32.13 2.63 -37.04
N SER A 417 -32.75 1.50 -37.32
CA SER A 417 -33.57 1.29 -38.49
C SER A 417 -35.04 1.65 -38.22
N ASN A 418 -35.83 1.82 -39.28
CA ASN A 418 -37.29 1.97 -39.16
C ASN A 418 -37.94 0.71 -38.53
N SER A 419 -37.33 -0.47 -38.72
CA SER A 419 -37.76 -1.71 -38.06
C SER A 419 -37.58 -1.63 -36.54
N ASP A 420 -36.44 -1.10 -36.07
CA ASP A 420 -36.18 -0.91 -34.64
C ASP A 420 -37.22 0.01 -34.00
N LEU A 421 -37.53 1.14 -34.66
CA LEU A 421 -38.56 2.06 -34.19
C LEU A 421 -39.96 1.43 -34.21
N THR A 422 -40.28 0.62 -35.22
CA THR A 422 -41.56 -0.09 -35.29
C THR A 422 -41.70 -1.09 -34.14
N LYS A 423 -40.63 -1.80 -33.79
CA LYS A 423 -40.60 -2.73 -32.65
C LYS A 423 -40.74 -1.99 -31.32
N LEU A 424 -39.98 -0.92 -31.11
CA LEU A 424 -40.08 -0.10 -29.90
C LEU A 424 -41.47 0.51 -29.74
N ASN A 425 -42.07 0.97 -30.84
CA ASN A 425 -43.39 1.57 -30.88
C ASN A 425 -44.54 0.56 -31.09
N SER A 426 -44.26 -0.74 -30.97
CA SER A 426 -45.25 -1.81 -31.07
C SER A 426 -46.40 -1.58 -30.07
N PRO A 427 -47.66 -1.95 -30.41
CA PRO A 427 -48.79 -1.82 -29.49
C PRO A 427 -48.54 -2.44 -28.11
N ASN A 428 -47.78 -3.53 -28.04
CA ASN A 428 -47.42 -4.19 -26.78
C ASN A 428 -46.54 -3.32 -25.86
N ASN A 429 -45.82 -2.36 -26.41
CA ASN A 429 -44.95 -1.44 -25.69
C ASN A 429 -45.62 -0.07 -25.45
N ARG A 430 -46.88 0.11 -25.85
CA ARG A 430 -47.64 1.33 -25.60
C ARG A 430 -48.47 1.22 -24.32
N ILE A 431 -48.63 2.35 -23.66
CA ILE A 431 -49.44 2.43 -22.45
C ILE A 431 -50.87 2.82 -22.82
N THR A 432 -51.83 2.06 -22.31
CA THR A 432 -53.26 2.40 -22.35
C THR A 432 -53.71 3.11 -21.07
N ASP A 433 -53.15 2.72 -19.91
CA ASP A 433 -53.39 3.36 -18.61
C ASP A 433 -52.09 3.48 -17.79
N VAL A 434 -51.60 4.72 -17.64
CA VAL A 434 -50.39 5.04 -16.87
C VAL A 434 -50.60 4.79 -15.37
N ASN A 435 -51.80 5.06 -14.85
CA ASN A 435 -52.08 4.93 -13.43
C ASN A 435 -52.09 3.47 -12.98
N PHE A 436 -52.65 2.59 -13.81
CA PHE A 436 -52.60 1.14 -13.57
C PHE A 436 -51.15 0.63 -13.51
N LEU A 437 -50.31 1.00 -14.48
CA LEU A 437 -48.92 0.52 -14.49
C LEU A 437 -48.08 1.05 -13.33
N LEU A 438 -48.28 2.31 -12.93
CA LEU A 438 -47.63 2.87 -11.73
C LEU A 438 -48.04 2.15 -10.44
N SER A 439 -49.16 1.42 -10.45
CA SER A 439 -49.55 0.55 -9.33
C SER A 439 -48.91 -0.85 -9.39
N ASP A 440 -48.29 -1.23 -10.51
CA ASP A 440 -47.60 -2.50 -10.76
C ASP A 440 -46.06 -2.37 -10.78
N ASN A 441 -45.51 -1.52 -9.90
CA ASN A 441 -44.06 -1.30 -9.70
C ASN A 441 -43.31 -0.73 -10.92
N TYR A 442 -44.00 -0.15 -11.91
CA TYR A 442 -43.33 0.59 -12.97
C TYR A 442 -42.77 1.92 -12.44
N ILE A 443 -41.56 2.27 -12.88
CA ILE A 443 -40.99 3.62 -12.67
C ILE A 443 -41.04 4.43 -13.96
N MET A 444 -41.48 5.68 -13.87
CA MET A 444 -41.54 6.59 -15.01
C MET A 444 -40.27 7.45 -15.12
N LEU A 445 -39.56 7.32 -16.24
CA LEU A 445 -38.40 8.14 -16.58
C LEU A 445 -38.86 9.37 -17.36
N ALA A 446 -38.75 10.55 -16.75
CA ALA A 446 -39.13 11.82 -17.37
C ALA A 446 -37.92 12.73 -17.61
N THR A 447 -38.09 13.72 -18.49
CA THR A 447 -37.01 14.63 -18.90
C THR A 447 -36.74 15.76 -17.89
N THR A 448 -37.71 16.16 -17.06
CA THR A 448 -37.61 17.33 -16.16
C THR A 448 -37.94 17.01 -14.69
N ASN A 449 -37.27 17.68 -13.74
CA ASN A 449 -37.54 17.51 -12.31
C ASN A 449 -38.99 17.89 -11.95
N LYS A 450 -39.52 18.99 -12.51
CA LYS A 450 -40.89 19.46 -12.25
C LYS A 450 -41.94 18.35 -12.47
N ARG A 451 -41.81 17.59 -13.55
CA ARG A 451 -42.72 16.50 -13.89
C ARG A 451 -42.58 15.31 -12.93
N VAL A 452 -41.34 14.96 -12.60
CA VAL A 452 -41.01 13.90 -11.63
C VAL A 452 -41.59 14.20 -10.26
N ASP A 453 -41.36 15.40 -9.75
CA ASP A 453 -41.78 15.82 -8.43
C ASP A 453 -43.31 15.89 -8.35
N SER A 454 -43.97 16.40 -9.40
CA SER A 454 -45.44 16.42 -9.50
C SER A 454 -46.04 15.02 -9.42
N ILE A 455 -45.46 14.03 -10.09
CA ILE A 455 -45.99 12.66 -10.12
C ILE A 455 -45.77 11.95 -8.80
N ASN A 456 -44.56 12.04 -8.24
CA ASN A 456 -44.29 11.45 -6.93
C ASN A 456 -45.19 12.06 -5.84
N TYR A 457 -45.39 13.38 -5.85
CA TYR A 457 -46.26 14.07 -4.92
C TYR A 457 -47.74 13.66 -5.08
N THR A 458 -48.24 13.63 -6.30
CA THR A 458 -49.64 13.22 -6.58
C THR A 458 -49.88 11.79 -6.12
N LYS A 459 -48.98 10.86 -6.45
CA LYS A 459 -49.12 9.45 -6.09
C LYS A 459 -49.00 9.20 -4.59
N LEU A 460 -48.14 9.93 -3.89
CA LEU A 460 -48.08 9.86 -2.42
C LEU A 460 -49.37 10.38 -1.78
N ASN A 461 -49.99 11.41 -2.34
CA ASN A 461 -51.24 11.98 -1.82
C ASN A 461 -52.49 11.13 -2.08
N GLU A 462 -52.49 10.33 -3.15
CA GLU A 462 -53.56 9.34 -3.40
C GLU A 462 -53.63 8.26 -2.30
N ILE A 463 -52.53 8.01 -1.58
CA ILE A 463 -52.48 7.03 -0.49
C ILE A 463 -53.15 7.61 0.76
N LYS A 464 -54.20 6.91 1.24
CA LYS A 464 -55.02 7.31 2.40
C LYS A 464 -54.36 7.10 3.76
N SER A 465 -53.28 6.31 3.84
CA SER A 465 -52.60 6.03 5.11
C SER A 465 -51.87 7.29 5.66
N PRO A 466 -51.66 7.37 6.99
CA PRO A 466 -50.92 8.47 7.59
C PRO A 466 -49.51 8.61 7.01
N SER A 467 -49.03 9.85 6.87
CA SER A 467 -47.65 10.11 6.46
C SER A 467 -46.69 10.04 7.64
N PHE A 468 -45.52 9.48 7.37
CA PHE A 468 -44.40 9.38 8.28
C PHE A 468 -43.21 10.09 7.65
N ILE A 469 -42.50 10.88 8.46
CA ILE A 469 -41.39 11.70 7.98
C ILE A 469 -40.11 11.21 8.64
N PHE A 470 -39.13 10.86 7.81
CA PHE A 470 -37.78 10.53 8.24
C PHE A 470 -36.84 11.68 7.91
N GLU A 471 -36.31 12.32 8.94
CA GLU A 471 -35.28 13.35 8.80
C GLU A 471 -33.89 12.72 8.70
N GLY A 472 -33.12 13.22 7.74
CA GLY A 472 -31.72 12.88 7.52
C GLY A 472 -30.85 13.65 8.49
N VAL A 473 -29.81 13.02 9.01
CA VAL A 473 -28.86 13.65 9.93
C VAL A 473 -27.58 13.93 9.17
N THR A 474 -27.19 15.19 9.11
CA THR A 474 -25.91 15.62 8.54
C THR A 474 -24.96 15.96 9.67
N GLU A 475 -23.76 15.40 9.61
CA GLU A 475 -22.67 15.69 10.53
C GLU A 475 -21.49 16.27 9.74
N GLU A 476 -20.89 17.33 10.28
CA GLU A 476 -19.71 18.00 9.72
C GLU A 476 -19.87 18.47 8.26
N ASN A 477 -18.82 18.36 7.44
CA ASN A 477 -18.75 18.95 6.11
C ASN A 477 -19.42 18.07 5.04
N PHE A 478 -20.75 17.94 5.07
CA PHE A 478 -21.52 17.25 4.03
C PHE A 478 -22.46 18.22 3.29
N LEU A 479 -22.18 18.49 2.01
CA LEU A 479 -22.96 19.44 1.20
C LEU A 479 -24.29 18.84 0.73
N ASP A 480 -25.33 19.68 0.62
CA ASP A 480 -26.64 19.25 0.11
C ASP A 480 -26.59 18.66 -1.30
N SER A 481 -25.70 19.17 -2.17
CA SER A 481 -25.50 18.65 -3.52
C SER A 481 -24.90 17.24 -3.58
N MET A 482 -24.36 16.75 -2.46
CA MET A 482 -23.82 15.38 -2.31
C MET A 482 -24.86 14.41 -1.75
N LYS A 483 -26.00 14.90 -1.23
CA LYS A 483 -27.03 14.05 -0.61
C LYS A 483 -27.69 13.16 -1.66
N VAL A 484 -27.44 11.86 -1.54
CA VAL A 484 -28.03 10.83 -2.41
C VAL A 484 -29.50 10.59 -2.04
N ALA A 485 -29.79 10.50 -0.74
CA ALA A 485 -31.14 10.38 -0.19
C ALA A 485 -31.70 11.74 0.21
N PRO A 486 -33.02 11.98 0.10
CA PRO A 486 -33.62 13.27 0.44
C PRO A 486 -33.47 13.59 1.93
N GLN A 487 -33.20 14.87 2.25
CA GLN A 487 -33.10 15.38 3.62
C GLN A 487 -34.35 15.05 4.43
N ARG A 488 -35.52 15.34 3.86
CA ARG A 488 -36.82 15.01 4.42
C ARG A 488 -37.47 13.95 3.54
N LEU A 489 -37.57 12.72 4.04
CA LEU A 489 -38.19 11.60 3.35
C LEU A 489 -39.58 11.36 3.91
N GLU A 490 -40.61 11.71 3.15
CA GLU A 490 -42.01 11.42 3.49
C GLU A 490 -42.44 10.09 2.88
N LEU A 491 -42.98 9.19 3.71
CA LEU A 491 -43.45 7.86 3.33
C LEU A 491 -44.86 7.60 3.87
N LYS A 492 -45.57 6.69 3.20
CA LYS A 492 -46.88 6.17 3.59
C LYS A 492 -46.90 4.66 3.37
N LEU A 493 -47.74 3.93 4.12
CA LEU A 493 -47.95 2.50 3.87
C LEU A 493 -48.49 2.30 2.45
N GLY A 494 -47.80 1.47 1.66
CA GLY A 494 -48.06 1.25 0.24
C GLY A 494 -47.27 2.16 -0.73
N ALA A 495 -46.46 3.09 -0.23
CA ALA A 495 -45.67 3.98 -1.08
C ALA A 495 -44.63 3.19 -1.90
N GLN A 496 -44.49 3.56 -3.19
CA GLN A 496 -43.46 2.99 -4.06
C GLN A 496 -42.14 3.71 -3.83
N VAL A 497 -41.13 2.94 -3.45
CA VAL A 497 -39.79 3.43 -3.13
C VAL A 497 -38.74 2.70 -3.94
N MET A 498 -37.60 3.37 -4.12
CA MET A 498 -36.41 2.82 -4.74
C MET A 498 -35.28 2.78 -3.73
N LEU A 499 -34.56 1.67 -3.71
CA LEU A 499 -33.36 1.51 -2.91
C LEU A 499 -32.18 2.29 -3.53
N LEU A 500 -31.43 3.03 -2.72
CA LEU A 500 -30.34 3.93 -3.15
C LEU A 500 -28.93 3.38 -2.91
N LYS A 501 -28.81 2.24 -2.22
CA LYS A 501 -27.56 1.57 -1.86
C LYS A 501 -27.78 0.06 -1.94
N ASN A 502 -26.78 -0.74 -2.29
CA ASN A 502 -26.99 -2.19 -2.25
C ASN A 502 -27.08 -2.64 -0.78
N ILE A 503 -28.02 -3.53 -0.47
CA ILE A 503 -28.25 -4.09 0.87
C ILE A 503 -28.60 -5.56 0.71
N GLY A 504 -27.77 -6.45 1.26
CA GLY A 504 -27.96 -7.89 1.10
C GLY A 504 -27.95 -8.32 -0.36
N ASN A 505 -29.06 -8.91 -0.83
CA ASN A 505 -29.23 -9.29 -2.23
C ASN A 505 -29.95 -8.20 -3.07
N ASN A 506 -30.35 -7.08 -2.45
CA ASN A 506 -31.01 -5.97 -3.14
C ASN A 506 -29.99 -4.96 -3.64
N TYR A 507 -30.20 -4.48 -4.87
CA TYR A 507 -29.28 -3.57 -5.53
C TYR A 507 -29.83 -2.14 -5.62
N ASN A 508 -28.94 -1.17 -5.79
CA ASN A 508 -29.27 0.23 -6.01
C ASN A 508 -30.11 0.39 -7.30
N GLY A 509 -31.29 0.99 -7.18
CA GLY A 509 -32.28 1.10 -8.24
C GLY A 509 -33.47 0.13 -8.09
N LYS A 510 -33.41 -0.85 -7.20
CA LYS A 510 -34.49 -1.82 -7.01
C LYS A 510 -35.75 -1.15 -6.46
N ILE A 511 -36.89 -1.41 -7.10
CA ILE A 511 -38.19 -0.84 -6.77
C ILE A 511 -38.95 -1.78 -5.82
N GLY A 512 -39.57 -1.22 -4.80
CA GLY A 512 -40.41 -1.95 -3.86
C GLY A 512 -41.54 -1.08 -3.30
N LYS A 513 -42.42 -1.71 -2.53
CA LYS A 513 -43.52 -1.05 -1.82
C LYS A 513 -43.31 -1.13 -0.31
N VAL A 514 -43.56 -0.03 0.38
CA VAL A 514 -43.53 0.01 1.85
C VAL A 514 -44.68 -0.82 2.41
N THR A 515 -44.38 -1.87 3.16
CA THR A 515 -45.37 -2.75 3.80
C THR A 515 -45.60 -2.39 5.26
N GLU A 516 -44.54 -1.97 5.97
CA GLU A 516 -44.62 -1.52 7.36
C GLU A 516 -43.65 -0.37 7.61
N ILE A 517 -44.00 0.52 8.53
CA ILE A 517 -43.19 1.67 8.94
C ILE A 517 -43.03 1.61 10.45
N GLY A 518 -41.78 1.50 10.92
CA GLY A 518 -41.41 1.66 12.32
C GLY A 518 -40.65 2.96 12.57
N ASP A 519 -40.28 3.20 13.82
CA ASP A 519 -39.64 4.47 14.23
C ASP A 519 -38.25 4.69 13.62
N HIS A 520 -37.51 3.61 13.37
CA HIS A 520 -36.12 3.66 12.90
C HIS A 520 -35.84 2.81 11.65
N SER A 521 -36.84 2.07 11.17
CA SER A 521 -36.73 1.14 10.06
C SER A 521 -38.03 1.03 9.28
N VAL A 522 -37.95 0.63 8.02
CA VAL A 522 -39.10 0.43 7.13
C VAL A 522 -39.00 -0.96 6.51
N LEU A 523 -40.11 -1.72 6.47
CA LEU A 523 -40.16 -2.96 5.69
C LEU A 523 -40.59 -2.63 4.26
N VAL A 524 -39.81 -3.11 3.29
CA VAL A 524 -40.05 -2.88 1.87
C VAL A 524 -40.16 -4.21 1.14
N ALA A 525 -41.33 -4.46 0.55
CA ALA A 525 -41.57 -5.58 -0.35
C ALA A 525 -40.95 -5.30 -1.73
N PHE A 526 -39.82 -5.94 -2.02
CA PHE A 526 -39.23 -5.99 -3.35
C PHE A 526 -39.76 -7.19 -4.14
N ASP A 527 -39.91 -7.06 -5.45
CA ASP A 527 -40.32 -8.14 -6.38
C ASP A 527 -41.63 -8.88 -6.01
N GLY A 528 -42.51 -8.23 -5.23
CA GLY A 528 -43.76 -8.85 -4.77
C GLY A 528 -43.62 -9.82 -3.59
N ASN A 529 -42.45 -9.87 -2.95
CA ASN A 529 -42.25 -10.62 -1.70
C ASN A 529 -43.18 -10.08 -0.60
N THR A 530 -44.02 -10.93 -0.02
CA THR A 530 -45.01 -10.57 1.00
C THR A 530 -44.41 -10.15 2.33
N TYR A 531 -43.23 -10.67 2.69
CA TYR A 531 -42.65 -10.44 4.02
C TYR A 531 -41.85 -9.13 4.12
N GLY A 532 -41.36 -8.61 2.99
CA GLY A 532 -40.55 -7.39 2.93
C GLY A 532 -39.16 -7.51 3.56
N ASP A 533 -38.20 -6.74 3.04
CA ASP A 533 -36.87 -6.63 3.63
C ASP A 533 -36.81 -5.43 4.58
N ARG A 534 -36.17 -5.61 5.75
CA ARG A 534 -35.99 -4.52 6.72
C ARG A 534 -34.91 -3.56 6.25
N ILE A 535 -35.29 -2.30 6.08
CA ILE A 535 -34.41 -1.22 5.64
C ILE A 535 -34.21 -0.23 6.81
N GLU A 536 -32.96 -0.04 7.18
CA GLU A 536 -32.54 0.87 8.26
C GLU A 536 -31.73 2.06 7.71
N LYS A 537 -31.50 3.07 8.55
CA LYS A 537 -30.72 4.25 8.14
C LYS A 537 -29.26 3.85 7.90
N VAL A 538 -28.73 4.24 6.75
CA VAL A 538 -27.32 4.04 6.39
C VAL A 538 -26.56 5.35 6.38
N ILE A 539 -25.23 5.28 6.50
CA ILE A 539 -24.34 6.43 6.43
C ILE A 539 -23.71 6.50 5.03
N TRP A 540 -23.75 7.68 4.43
CA TRP A 540 -22.88 8.08 3.31
C TRP A 540 -21.78 8.98 3.85
N ALA A 541 -20.53 8.66 3.55
CA ALA A 541 -19.37 9.43 3.96
C ALA A 541 -18.92 10.35 2.82
N ASN A 542 -18.68 11.63 3.14
CA ASN A 542 -17.89 12.52 2.30
C ASN A 542 -16.43 12.36 2.70
N ILE A 543 -15.60 11.88 1.77
CA ILE A 543 -14.20 11.57 2.05
C ILE A 543 -13.26 12.72 1.64
N GLU A 544 -12.14 12.80 2.33
CA GLU A 544 -10.99 13.62 1.97
C GLU A 544 -9.73 12.74 1.95
N TYR A 545 -8.86 12.98 0.97
CA TYR A 545 -7.60 12.28 0.85
C TYR A 545 -6.54 12.90 1.76
N LYS A 546 -5.73 12.04 2.38
CA LYS A 546 -4.57 12.42 3.18
C LYS A 546 -3.36 11.60 2.76
N TYR A 547 -2.18 12.21 2.75
CA TYR A 547 -0.95 11.45 2.50
C TYR A 547 -0.34 10.99 3.82
N ASN A 548 -0.24 9.68 4.00
CA ASN A 548 0.50 9.07 5.09
C ASN A 548 1.99 8.97 4.69
N LYS A 549 2.84 9.71 5.42
CA LYS A 549 4.28 9.77 5.16
C LYS A 549 5.04 8.51 5.59
N GLU A 550 4.51 7.78 6.56
CA GLU A 550 5.14 6.57 7.11
C GLU A 550 4.90 5.40 6.15
N GLU A 551 3.64 5.20 5.74
CA GLU A 551 3.24 4.13 4.82
C GLU A 551 3.48 4.47 3.35
N HIS A 552 3.87 5.72 3.05
CA HIS A 552 3.96 6.27 1.70
C HIS A 552 2.69 6.09 0.86
N ARG A 553 1.53 6.04 1.52
CA ARG A 553 0.22 5.82 0.90
C ARG A 553 -0.71 7.01 0.99
N ILE A 554 -1.57 7.16 -0.02
CA ILE A 554 -2.73 8.03 0.05
C ILE A 554 -3.86 7.26 0.72
N GLU A 555 -4.36 7.82 1.80
CA GLU A 555 -5.45 7.26 2.59
C GLU A 555 -6.68 8.16 2.48
N GLU A 556 -7.84 7.55 2.74
CA GLU A 556 -9.12 8.22 2.78
C GLU A 556 -9.50 8.48 4.23
N THR A 557 -10.06 9.66 4.49
CA THR A 557 -10.55 10.06 5.81
C THR A 557 -11.94 10.64 5.67
N ILE A 558 -12.82 10.41 6.65
CA ILE A 558 -14.17 10.96 6.63
C ILE A 558 -14.11 12.43 7.04
N LYS A 559 -14.62 13.32 6.18
CA LYS A 559 -14.74 14.77 6.40
C LYS A 559 -16.13 15.19 6.89
N GLY A 560 -17.09 14.30 6.69
CA GLY A 560 -18.46 14.46 7.15
C GLY A 560 -19.32 13.29 6.69
N SER A 561 -20.49 13.18 7.31
CA SER A 561 -21.40 12.04 7.13
C SER A 561 -22.82 12.53 6.93
N TYR A 562 -23.59 11.73 6.20
CA TYR A 562 -25.02 11.90 6.06
C TYR A 562 -25.70 10.57 6.35
N LYS A 563 -26.62 10.55 7.33
CA LYS A 563 -27.33 9.37 7.78
C LYS A 563 -28.81 9.48 7.45
N GLN A 564 -29.32 8.58 6.62
CA GLN A 564 -30.74 8.54 6.22
C GLN A 564 -31.13 7.13 5.75
N LEU A 565 -32.43 6.83 5.70
CA LEU A 565 -32.92 5.65 5.00
C LEU A 565 -32.46 5.68 3.53
N PRO A 566 -31.91 4.58 2.98
CA PRO A 566 -31.48 4.47 1.59
C PRO A 566 -32.66 4.30 0.64
N LEU A 567 -33.68 5.13 0.81
CA LEU A 567 -34.93 5.09 0.08
C LEU A 567 -35.27 6.45 -0.51
N LYS A 568 -35.95 6.44 -1.64
CA LYS A 568 -36.60 7.60 -2.23
C LYS A 568 -37.89 7.18 -2.93
N LEU A 569 -38.88 8.07 -2.98
CA LEU A 569 -40.08 7.87 -3.79
C LEU A 569 -39.72 7.59 -5.25
N ALA A 570 -40.41 6.63 -5.85
CA ALA A 570 -39.97 6.03 -7.10
C ALA A 570 -41.08 5.71 -8.09
N TRP A 571 -42.18 6.46 -8.07
CA TRP A 571 -43.12 6.45 -9.20
C TRP A 571 -42.52 7.14 -10.42
N SER A 572 -41.69 8.15 -10.20
CA SER A 572 -40.96 8.82 -11.27
C SER A 572 -39.55 9.25 -10.86
N ILE A 573 -38.65 9.30 -11.84
CA ILE A 573 -37.29 9.84 -11.71
C ILE A 573 -36.88 10.54 -13.02
N THR A 574 -35.95 11.48 -12.94
CA THR A 574 -35.43 12.11 -14.17
C THR A 574 -34.48 11.16 -14.88
N VAL A 575 -34.42 11.24 -16.21
CA VAL A 575 -33.43 10.48 -17.00
C VAL A 575 -32.01 10.74 -16.50
N HIS A 576 -31.68 11.99 -16.15
CA HIS A 576 -30.38 12.35 -15.57
C HIS A 576 -30.06 11.59 -14.28
N LYS A 577 -31.00 11.55 -13.32
CA LYS A 577 -30.81 10.85 -12.05
C LYS A 577 -30.94 9.33 -12.16
N SER A 578 -31.39 8.83 -13.32
CA SER A 578 -31.45 7.39 -13.60
C SER A 578 -30.14 6.80 -14.09
N GLN A 579 -29.16 7.64 -14.45
CA GLN A 579 -27.85 7.19 -14.94
C GLN A 579 -27.17 6.27 -13.91
N GLY A 580 -26.52 5.22 -14.42
CA GLY A 580 -25.95 4.15 -13.59
C GLY A 580 -26.96 3.14 -13.02
N LEU A 581 -28.24 3.49 -12.88
CA LEU A 581 -29.27 2.62 -12.28
C LEU A 581 -29.80 1.55 -13.24
N THR A 582 -30.45 0.53 -12.68
CA THR A 582 -31.07 -0.59 -13.40
C THR A 582 -32.51 -0.77 -12.91
N PHE A 583 -33.45 -0.95 -13.84
CA PHE A 583 -34.87 -1.11 -13.54
C PHE A 583 -35.47 -2.30 -14.29
N SER A 584 -36.33 -3.05 -13.59
CA SER A 584 -37.05 -4.19 -14.17
C SER A 584 -38.24 -3.78 -15.03
N LYS A 585 -38.94 -2.69 -14.66
CA LYS A 585 -40.16 -2.19 -15.31
C LYS A 585 -40.08 -0.67 -15.48
N VAL A 586 -40.10 -0.19 -16.72
CA VAL A 586 -39.87 1.23 -17.06
C VAL A 586 -40.98 1.79 -17.93
N ILE A 587 -41.43 2.99 -17.59
CA ILE A 587 -42.22 3.85 -18.47
C ILE A 587 -41.31 4.97 -18.98
N ALA A 588 -41.02 5.00 -20.27
CA ALA A 588 -40.20 6.01 -20.92
C ALA A 588 -41.07 7.18 -21.40
N ASP A 589 -40.87 8.35 -20.80
CA ASP A 589 -41.45 9.63 -21.23
C ASP A 589 -40.36 10.51 -21.84
N VAL A 590 -39.95 10.13 -23.06
CA VAL A 590 -38.75 10.67 -23.73
C VAL A 590 -39.04 11.29 -25.10
N SER A 591 -40.30 11.48 -25.47
CA SER A 591 -40.65 12.16 -26.73
C SER A 591 -40.18 13.63 -26.76
N SER A 592 -40.08 14.25 -25.58
CA SER A 592 -39.55 15.61 -25.40
C SER A 592 -38.03 15.65 -25.15
N ALA A 593 -37.30 14.57 -25.45
CA ALA A 593 -35.85 14.54 -25.27
C ALA A 593 -35.18 15.64 -26.12
N PHE A 594 -34.39 16.48 -25.45
CA PHE A 594 -33.78 17.65 -26.07
C PHE A 594 -32.26 17.51 -26.23
N ALA A 595 -31.62 16.70 -25.38
CA ALA A 595 -30.17 16.49 -25.35
C ALA A 595 -29.76 15.18 -26.03
N SER A 596 -28.52 15.16 -26.54
CA SER A 596 -27.88 13.94 -27.07
C SER A 596 -27.82 12.85 -25.99
N GLY A 597 -28.03 11.59 -26.39
CA GLY A 597 -27.93 10.43 -25.50
C GLY A 597 -29.06 10.24 -24.49
N GLN A 598 -29.95 11.23 -24.30
CA GLN A 598 -31.04 11.17 -23.30
C GLN A 598 -32.00 9.99 -23.53
N VAL A 599 -32.38 9.74 -24.79
CA VAL A 599 -33.19 8.56 -25.13
C VAL A 599 -32.44 7.27 -24.81
N TYR A 600 -31.20 7.15 -25.29
CA TYR A 600 -30.37 5.95 -25.03
C TYR A 600 -30.20 5.67 -23.53
N VAL A 601 -29.95 6.69 -22.71
CA VAL A 601 -29.85 6.54 -21.24
C VAL A 601 -31.14 5.97 -20.68
N ALA A 602 -32.29 6.53 -21.04
CA ALA A 602 -33.59 6.08 -20.54
C ALA A 602 -33.91 4.62 -20.92
N LEU A 603 -33.74 4.26 -22.20
CA LEU A 603 -34.04 2.91 -22.68
C LEU A 603 -33.08 1.88 -22.07
N SER A 604 -31.80 2.22 -21.96
CA SER A 604 -30.76 1.32 -21.42
C SER A 604 -30.85 1.06 -19.92
N ARG A 605 -31.77 1.71 -19.19
CA ARG A 605 -32.05 1.40 -17.78
C ARG A 605 -32.90 0.15 -17.62
N CYS A 606 -33.73 -0.17 -18.62
CA CYS A 606 -34.64 -1.31 -18.56
C CYS A 606 -33.88 -2.62 -18.81
N THR A 607 -34.23 -3.69 -18.09
CA THR A 607 -33.61 -5.02 -18.25
C THR A 607 -34.14 -5.81 -19.44
N SER A 608 -35.39 -5.57 -19.87
CA SER A 608 -36.03 -6.26 -21.00
C SER A 608 -36.88 -5.32 -21.85
N LEU A 609 -37.10 -5.69 -23.12
CA LEU A 609 -37.93 -4.92 -24.04
C LEU A 609 -39.42 -4.98 -23.64
N ASN A 610 -39.89 -6.14 -23.18
CA ASN A 610 -41.30 -6.33 -22.80
C ASN A 610 -41.74 -5.45 -21.62
N SER A 611 -40.80 -5.17 -20.72
CA SER A 611 -41.03 -4.33 -19.54
C SER A 611 -40.78 -2.84 -19.79
N LEU A 612 -40.42 -2.46 -21.02
CA LEU A 612 -40.27 -1.08 -21.44
C LEU A 612 -41.56 -0.60 -22.10
N LYS A 613 -42.17 0.43 -21.53
CA LYS A 613 -43.41 1.02 -22.02
C LYS A 613 -43.22 2.49 -22.40
N PHE A 614 -43.94 2.96 -23.41
CA PHE A 614 -43.90 4.34 -23.88
C PHE A 614 -45.25 5.01 -23.67
N ILE A 615 -45.23 6.23 -23.12
CA ILE A 615 -46.45 7.08 -23.02
C ILE A 615 -46.84 7.59 -24.40
N THR A 616 -45.85 8.07 -25.14
CA THR A 616 -45.98 8.56 -26.51
C THR A 616 -45.03 7.77 -27.41
N PRO A 617 -45.43 7.44 -28.66
CA PRO A 617 -44.53 6.79 -29.60
C PRO A 617 -43.19 7.55 -29.69
N LEU A 618 -42.08 6.84 -29.64
CA LEU A 618 -40.74 7.39 -29.79
C LEU A 618 -40.53 7.81 -31.25
N PRO A 619 -40.44 9.12 -31.55
CA PRO A 619 -40.19 9.55 -32.90
C PRO A 619 -38.68 9.46 -33.21
N SER A 620 -38.33 9.23 -34.48
CA SER A 620 -36.92 9.13 -34.89
C SER A 620 -36.09 10.38 -34.53
N HIS A 621 -36.69 11.58 -34.65
CA HIS A 621 -36.02 12.85 -34.37
C HIS A 621 -35.68 13.07 -32.87
N ALA A 622 -36.28 12.30 -31.96
CA ALA A 622 -35.94 12.37 -30.54
C ALA A 622 -34.60 11.68 -30.23
N ILE A 623 -34.14 10.77 -31.11
CA ILE A 623 -32.83 10.12 -31.00
C ILE A 623 -31.79 11.07 -31.58
N LYS A 624 -31.27 11.96 -30.73
CA LYS A 624 -30.20 12.90 -31.06
C LYS A 624 -28.84 12.35 -30.67
N ILE A 625 -27.86 12.49 -31.57
CA ILE A 625 -26.48 12.07 -31.36
C ILE A 625 -25.54 13.16 -31.86
N ASP A 626 -24.40 13.25 -31.18
CA ASP A 626 -23.32 14.13 -31.54
C ASP A 626 -22.29 13.38 -32.39
N THR A 627 -22.09 13.81 -33.63
CA THR A 627 -21.16 13.16 -34.57
C THR A 627 -19.73 13.14 -34.03
N ARG A 628 -19.32 14.14 -33.24
CA ARG A 628 -17.97 14.21 -32.65
C ARG A 628 -17.71 13.05 -31.68
N VAL A 629 -18.75 12.60 -30.98
CA VAL A 629 -18.67 11.42 -30.10
C VAL A 629 -18.52 10.14 -30.93
N VAL A 630 -19.21 10.05 -32.06
CA VAL A 630 -19.09 8.91 -32.98
C VAL A 630 -17.66 8.83 -33.51
N GLU A 631 -17.13 9.94 -34.05
CA GLU A 631 -15.77 10.03 -34.58
C GLU A 631 -14.71 9.63 -33.52
N PHE A 632 -14.84 10.13 -32.28
CA PHE A 632 -13.91 9.75 -31.22
C PHE A 632 -14.05 8.28 -30.80
N SER A 633 -15.25 7.71 -30.82
CA SER A 633 -15.48 6.31 -30.43
C SER A 633 -14.86 5.29 -31.39
N GLU A 634 -14.60 5.69 -32.63
CA GLU A 634 -13.89 4.87 -33.63
C GLU A 634 -12.39 4.73 -33.31
N ILE A 635 -11.86 5.60 -32.45
CA ILE A 635 -10.47 5.54 -31.97
C ILE A 635 -10.38 4.43 -30.91
N GLN A 636 -10.12 3.21 -31.36
CA GLN A 636 -9.84 2.06 -30.49
C GLN A 636 -8.39 1.64 -30.57
N THR A 637 -7.78 1.30 -29.43
CA THR A 637 -6.43 0.75 -29.41
C THR A 637 -6.50 -0.75 -29.71
N PRO A 638 -5.79 -1.26 -30.72
CA PRO A 638 -5.76 -2.68 -31.03
C PRO A 638 -5.28 -3.51 -29.83
N GLU A 639 -5.88 -4.69 -29.63
CA GLU A 639 -5.55 -5.56 -28.50
C GLU A 639 -4.07 -5.98 -28.49
N THR A 640 -3.49 -6.23 -29.66
CA THR A 640 -2.05 -6.53 -29.80
C THR A 640 -1.17 -5.40 -29.26
N THR A 641 -1.55 -4.14 -29.51
CA THR A 641 -0.85 -2.96 -28.99
C THR A 641 -0.99 -2.86 -27.46
N ILE A 642 -2.17 -3.17 -26.92
CA ILE A 642 -2.41 -3.20 -25.46
C ILE A 642 -1.52 -4.24 -24.80
N VAL A 643 -1.47 -5.46 -25.33
CA VAL A 643 -0.63 -6.55 -24.81
C VAL A 643 0.86 -6.17 -24.88
N ASN A 644 1.29 -5.53 -25.98
CA ASN A 644 2.66 -5.03 -26.10
C ASN A 644 2.99 -3.98 -25.02
N PHE A 645 2.11 -3.00 -24.77
CA PHE A 645 2.31 -2.03 -23.70
C PHE A 645 2.36 -2.68 -22.32
N ILE A 646 1.55 -3.71 -22.07
CA ILE A 646 1.59 -4.47 -20.81
C ILE A 646 2.94 -5.17 -20.66
N ASN A 647 3.42 -5.85 -21.70
CA ASN A 647 4.71 -6.55 -21.69
C ASN A 647 5.88 -5.56 -21.51
N GLU A 648 5.85 -4.41 -22.20
CA GLU A 648 6.82 -3.34 -22.01
C GLU A 648 6.83 -2.80 -20.57
N GLY A 649 5.65 -2.57 -19.97
CA GLY A 649 5.53 -2.13 -18.58
C GLY A 649 6.06 -3.15 -17.57
N LYS A 650 5.72 -4.43 -17.77
CA LYS A 650 6.26 -5.53 -16.96
C LYS A 650 7.78 -5.59 -17.06
N ALA A 651 8.32 -5.51 -18.28
CA ALA A 651 9.77 -5.48 -18.50
C ALA A 651 10.40 -4.29 -17.76
N ASP A 652 9.84 -3.08 -17.89
CA ASP A 652 10.33 -1.89 -17.18
C ASP A 652 10.33 -2.08 -15.65
N GLY A 653 9.28 -2.68 -15.09
CA GLY A 653 9.19 -3.02 -13.67
C GLY A 653 10.30 -3.97 -13.23
N TYR A 654 10.53 -5.05 -13.98
CA TYR A 654 11.60 -6.00 -13.70
C TYR A 654 13.00 -5.41 -13.90
N TYR A 655 13.23 -4.57 -14.91
CA TYR A 655 14.50 -3.86 -15.10
C TYR A 655 14.78 -2.86 -13.97
N GLN A 656 13.75 -2.17 -13.46
CA GLN A 656 13.90 -1.31 -12.27
C GLN A 656 14.21 -2.12 -11.01
N LYS A 657 13.53 -3.27 -10.83
CA LYS A 657 13.79 -4.21 -9.73
C LYS A 657 15.23 -4.74 -9.81
N PHE A 658 15.68 -5.18 -10.99
CA PHE A 658 17.06 -5.58 -11.27
C PHE A 658 18.06 -4.50 -10.87
N LYS A 659 17.85 -3.26 -11.31
CA LYS A 659 18.70 -2.12 -10.97
C LYS A 659 18.78 -1.90 -9.45
N LYS A 660 17.64 -1.93 -8.76
CA LYS A 660 17.56 -1.73 -7.30
C LYS A 660 18.27 -2.85 -6.53
N LEU A 661 18.07 -4.10 -6.96
CA LEU A 661 18.70 -5.27 -6.34
C LEU A 661 20.22 -5.27 -6.53
N LEU A 662 20.71 -4.89 -7.73
CA LEU A 662 22.15 -4.70 -7.95
C LEU A 662 22.75 -3.59 -7.08
N LEU A 663 22.05 -2.46 -6.92
CA LEU A 663 22.51 -1.39 -6.03
C LEU A 663 22.59 -1.84 -4.57
N ASN A 664 21.72 -2.77 -4.17
CA ASN A 664 21.68 -3.37 -2.84
C ASN A 664 22.56 -4.62 -2.70
N ASN A 665 23.37 -4.95 -3.71
CA ASN A 665 24.21 -6.16 -3.78
C ASN A 665 23.44 -7.49 -3.65
N LYS A 666 22.13 -7.52 -3.97
CA LYS A 666 21.33 -8.75 -4.03
C LYS A 666 21.39 -9.35 -5.42
N VAL A 667 22.52 -9.96 -5.71
CA VAL A 667 22.93 -10.30 -7.09
C VAL A 667 22.10 -11.45 -7.69
N GLU A 668 21.74 -12.45 -6.89
CA GLU A 668 20.93 -13.59 -7.35
C GLU A 668 19.51 -13.17 -7.71
N ASP A 669 18.81 -12.51 -6.77
CA ASP A 669 17.47 -11.95 -6.99
C ASP A 669 17.43 -10.98 -8.19
N ALA A 670 18.54 -10.25 -8.41
CA ALA A 670 18.68 -9.36 -9.54
C ALA A 670 18.67 -10.16 -10.85
N PHE A 671 19.41 -11.26 -10.95
CA PHE A 671 19.42 -12.10 -12.14
C PHE A 671 18.06 -12.72 -12.42
N ASP A 672 17.36 -13.22 -11.40
CA ASP A 672 16.01 -13.76 -11.57
C ASP A 672 15.03 -12.69 -12.09
N SER A 673 15.20 -11.46 -11.60
CA SER A 673 14.45 -10.31 -12.11
C SER A 673 14.83 -9.98 -13.58
N LEU A 674 16.10 -10.09 -13.95
CA LEU A 674 16.58 -9.86 -15.32
C LEU A 674 16.10 -10.95 -16.30
N ASP A 675 16.19 -12.23 -15.92
CA ASP A 675 15.69 -13.36 -16.72
C ASP A 675 14.19 -13.19 -17.00
N THR A 676 13.45 -12.76 -15.98
CA THR A 676 12.02 -12.45 -16.13
C THR A 676 11.80 -11.22 -17.03
N ALA A 677 12.62 -10.17 -16.92
CA ALA A 677 12.52 -8.98 -17.79
C ALA A 677 12.73 -9.33 -19.27
N ILE A 678 13.74 -10.15 -19.59
CA ILE A 678 14.12 -10.53 -20.95
C ILE A 678 13.01 -11.31 -21.65
N LYS A 679 12.24 -12.13 -20.90
CA LYS A 679 11.05 -12.85 -21.43
C LYS A 679 9.98 -11.90 -21.97
N TYR A 680 9.88 -10.68 -21.42
CA TYR A 680 8.92 -9.67 -21.87
C TYR A 680 9.51 -8.69 -22.90
N ARG A 681 10.72 -8.18 -22.67
CA ARG A 681 11.46 -7.31 -23.59
C ARG A 681 12.97 -7.48 -23.40
N ASN A 682 13.69 -7.85 -24.45
CA ASN A 682 15.12 -8.07 -24.39
C ASN A 682 15.93 -6.79 -24.67
N ASP A 683 16.36 -6.09 -23.62
CA ASP A 683 17.13 -4.84 -23.71
C ASP A 683 18.64 -5.03 -23.52
N ILE A 684 19.13 -6.27 -23.37
CA ILE A 684 20.54 -6.52 -23.00
C ILE A 684 21.53 -5.99 -24.05
N PHE A 685 21.08 -5.88 -25.30
CA PHE A 685 21.88 -5.39 -26.41
C PHE A 685 21.87 -3.86 -26.54
N THR A 686 21.01 -3.16 -25.80
CA THR A 686 20.87 -1.71 -25.87
C THR A 686 22.09 -1.00 -25.29
N VAL A 687 22.42 0.17 -25.85
CA VAL A 687 23.55 0.99 -25.38
C VAL A 687 23.42 1.37 -23.90
N PRO A 688 22.24 1.80 -23.39
CA PRO A 688 22.09 2.13 -21.97
C PRO A 688 22.36 0.93 -21.06
N PHE A 689 21.86 -0.26 -21.40
CA PHE A 689 22.09 -1.47 -20.61
C PHE A 689 23.58 -1.84 -20.58
N LYS A 690 24.23 -1.90 -21.74
CA LYS A 690 25.67 -2.19 -21.85
C LYS A 690 26.52 -1.21 -21.04
N LYS A 691 26.21 0.10 -21.11
CA LYS A 691 26.89 1.11 -20.30
C LYS A 691 26.69 0.90 -18.79
N TYR A 692 25.47 0.58 -18.36
CA TYR A 692 25.18 0.33 -16.96
C TYR A 692 25.93 -0.89 -16.42
N ILE A 693 25.94 -2.00 -17.17
CA ILE A 693 26.66 -3.22 -16.79
C ILE A 693 28.17 -2.99 -16.79
N SER A 694 28.73 -2.31 -17.80
CA SER A 694 30.16 -1.97 -17.84
C SER A 694 30.56 -1.17 -16.60
N ALA A 695 29.80 -0.14 -16.23
CA ALA A 695 30.09 0.65 -15.04
C ALA A 695 30.02 -0.17 -13.74
N TYR A 696 29.09 -1.13 -13.66
CA TYR A 696 29.00 -2.04 -12.52
C TYR A 696 30.20 -3.00 -12.45
N ILE A 697 30.64 -3.53 -13.59
CA ILE A 697 31.84 -4.38 -13.71
C ILE A 697 33.11 -3.62 -13.34
N ASP A 698 33.26 -2.37 -13.80
CA ASP A 698 34.40 -1.53 -13.46
C ASP A 698 34.49 -1.28 -11.95
N LYS A 699 33.34 -1.05 -11.31
CA LYS A 699 33.23 -0.92 -9.85
C LYS A 699 33.67 -2.21 -9.14
N TYR A 700 33.23 -3.37 -9.61
CA TYR A 700 33.68 -4.67 -9.07
C TYR A 700 35.18 -4.90 -9.23
N ASN A 701 35.73 -4.62 -10.42
CA ASN A 701 37.15 -4.75 -10.71
C ASN A 701 38.00 -3.82 -9.82
N ASN A 702 37.49 -2.63 -9.51
CA ASN A 702 38.15 -1.71 -8.59
C ASN A 702 38.20 -2.28 -7.16
N TYR A 703 37.10 -2.85 -6.66
CA TYR A 703 37.09 -3.53 -5.36
C TYR A 703 38.10 -4.69 -5.30
N LYS A 704 38.18 -5.49 -6.37
CA LYS A 704 39.16 -6.58 -6.48
C LYS A 704 40.61 -6.07 -6.44
N LYS A 705 40.91 -4.97 -7.13
CA LYS A 705 42.24 -4.33 -7.09
C LYS A 705 42.61 -3.83 -5.70
N ILE A 706 41.68 -3.16 -5.01
CA ILE A 706 41.88 -2.65 -3.65
C ILE A 706 42.15 -3.79 -2.66
N ILE A 707 41.39 -4.89 -2.77
CA ILE A 707 41.58 -6.08 -1.91
C ILE A 707 42.95 -6.72 -2.14
N ASN A 708 43.39 -6.83 -3.40
CA ASN A 708 44.72 -7.35 -3.72
C ASN A 708 45.83 -6.46 -3.15
N TYR A 709 45.67 -5.14 -3.23
CA TYR A 709 46.61 -4.18 -2.64
C TYR A 709 46.62 -4.25 -1.09
N CYS A 710 45.45 -4.38 -0.47
CA CYS A 710 45.37 -4.55 0.99
C CYS A 710 46.05 -5.86 1.42
N ASN A 711 45.83 -6.96 0.69
CA ASN A 711 46.49 -8.25 0.96
C ASN A 711 48.02 -8.16 0.89
N SER A 712 48.56 -7.54 -0.17
CA SER A 712 50.02 -7.39 -0.31
C SER A 712 50.61 -6.51 0.80
N THR A 713 49.94 -5.40 1.13
CA THR A 713 50.38 -4.46 2.17
C THR A 713 50.31 -5.09 3.56
N ILE A 714 49.24 -5.83 3.88
CA ILE A 714 49.11 -6.60 5.12
C ILE A 714 50.22 -7.65 5.24
N GLY A 715 50.58 -8.32 4.13
CA GLY A 715 51.71 -9.26 4.09
C GLY A 715 53.04 -8.60 4.45
N ILE A 716 53.35 -7.45 3.85
CA ILE A 716 54.57 -6.67 4.11
C ILE A 716 54.61 -6.18 5.56
N LEU A 717 53.49 -5.66 6.08
CA LEU A 717 53.40 -5.20 7.47
C LEU A 717 53.61 -6.35 8.47
N LYS A 718 53.03 -7.53 8.22
CA LYS A 718 53.24 -8.71 9.06
C LYS A 718 54.71 -9.14 9.09
N GLN A 719 55.39 -9.13 7.95
CA GLN A 719 56.81 -9.45 7.87
C GLN A 719 57.65 -8.43 8.65
N SER A 720 57.42 -7.13 8.43
CA SER A 720 58.11 -6.05 9.15
C SER A 720 57.87 -6.10 10.66
N ILE A 721 56.66 -6.43 11.13
CA ILE A 721 56.37 -6.64 12.56
C ILE A 721 57.15 -7.86 13.10
N GLY A 722 57.26 -8.94 12.31
CA GLY A 722 58.09 -10.10 12.65
C GLY A 722 59.56 -9.74 12.84
N ASP A 723 60.12 -8.94 11.92
CA ASP A 723 61.51 -8.49 11.98
C ASP A 723 61.76 -7.59 13.21
N ILE A 724 60.88 -6.63 13.48
CA ILE A 724 60.96 -5.75 14.65
C ILE A 724 60.86 -6.56 15.95
N ASN A 725 59.96 -7.55 16.01
CA ASN A 725 59.85 -8.43 17.18
C ASN A 725 61.12 -9.26 17.42
N ASN A 726 61.76 -9.75 16.36
CA ASN A 726 63.05 -10.44 16.45
C ASN A 726 64.16 -9.51 16.95
N GLU A 727 64.23 -8.26 16.46
CA GLU A 727 65.18 -7.27 16.95
C GLU A 727 64.95 -6.93 18.43
N LEU A 728 63.69 -6.75 18.84
CA LEU A 728 63.28 -6.55 20.23
C LEU A 728 63.70 -7.71 21.13
N PHE A 729 63.55 -8.96 20.65
CA PHE A 729 63.99 -10.14 21.37
C PHE A 729 65.52 -10.13 21.57
N GLN A 730 66.30 -9.87 20.52
CA GLN A 730 67.76 -9.78 20.60
C GLN A 730 68.23 -8.63 21.52
N LEU A 731 67.56 -7.48 21.49
CA LEU A 731 67.86 -6.35 22.37
C LEU A 731 67.55 -6.68 23.83
N LYS A 732 66.44 -7.37 24.11
CA LYS A 732 66.09 -7.84 25.46
C LYS A 732 67.12 -8.85 25.99
N GLU A 733 67.55 -9.81 25.17
CA GLU A 733 68.62 -10.76 25.52
C GLU A 733 69.96 -10.06 25.82
N ARG A 734 70.34 -9.07 25.01
CA ARG A 734 71.55 -8.25 25.25
C ARG A 734 71.44 -7.42 26.52
N LEU A 735 70.28 -6.80 26.78
CA LEU A 735 70.06 -6.05 28.00
C LEU A 735 70.16 -6.98 29.22
N LEU A 736 69.57 -8.19 29.14
CA LEU A 736 69.63 -9.19 30.20
C LEU A 736 71.06 -9.64 30.47
N SER A 737 71.86 -9.88 29.42
CA SER A 737 73.26 -10.29 29.58
C SER A 737 74.12 -9.18 30.19
N VAL A 738 73.94 -7.92 29.76
CA VAL A 738 74.64 -6.76 30.33
C VAL A 738 74.20 -6.51 31.78
N THR A 739 72.91 -6.67 32.08
CA THR A 739 72.37 -6.52 33.45
C THR A 739 72.90 -7.62 34.37
N ASN A 740 72.93 -8.88 33.91
CA ASN A 740 73.53 -9.99 34.65
C ASN A 740 75.03 -9.79 34.87
N ASN A 741 75.74 -9.23 33.89
CA ASN A 741 77.16 -8.92 34.04
C ASN A 741 77.37 -7.76 35.04
N PHE A 742 76.52 -6.73 34.98
CA PHE A 742 76.53 -5.63 35.95
C PHE A 742 76.21 -6.10 37.37
N GLU A 743 75.25 -7.02 37.55
CA GLU A 743 74.96 -7.65 38.84
C GLU A 743 76.12 -8.51 39.36
N ARG A 744 76.81 -9.23 38.48
CA ARG A 744 78.03 -9.96 38.82
C ARG A 744 79.13 -9.00 39.28
N LEU A 745 79.37 -7.92 38.54
CA LEU A 745 80.33 -6.88 38.88
C LEU A 745 80.01 -6.21 40.23
N LEU A 746 78.73 -5.91 40.48
CA LEU A 746 78.27 -5.38 41.76
C LEU A 746 78.51 -6.37 42.92
N LYS A 747 78.28 -7.67 42.71
CA LYS A 747 78.56 -8.70 43.72
C LYS A 747 80.05 -8.87 44.00
N THR A 748 80.90 -8.91 42.96
CA THR A 748 82.36 -9.01 43.13
C THR A 748 82.94 -7.77 43.80
N GLU A 749 82.45 -6.57 43.45
CA GLU A 749 82.85 -5.35 44.15
C GLU A 749 82.34 -5.27 45.58
N LYS A 750 81.11 -5.73 45.90
CA LYS A 750 80.63 -5.71 47.27
C LYS A 750 81.55 -6.55 48.17
N ASN A 751 81.97 -7.72 47.67
CA ASN A 751 82.94 -8.58 48.34
C ASN A 751 84.34 -7.94 48.41
N ASN A 752 84.84 -7.35 47.32
CA ASN A 752 86.15 -6.70 47.29
C ASN A 752 86.19 -5.45 48.18
N ASN A 753 85.17 -4.60 48.14
CA ASN A 753 85.05 -3.42 49.01
C ASN A 753 84.93 -3.84 50.48
N GLN A 754 84.23 -4.92 50.81
CA GLN A 754 84.14 -5.41 52.18
C GLN A 754 85.49 -5.96 52.68
N GLN A 755 86.24 -6.66 51.82
CA GLN A 755 87.63 -7.06 52.10
C GLN A 755 88.57 -5.86 52.24
N LEU A 756 88.48 -4.86 51.36
CA LEU A 756 89.28 -3.63 51.40
C LEU A 756 88.96 -2.79 52.61
N THR A 757 87.69 -2.67 52.99
CA THR A 757 87.25 -1.92 54.20
C THR A 757 87.81 -2.58 55.46
N ASN A 758 87.75 -3.92 55.55
CA ASN A 758 88.37 -4.66 56.65
C ASN A 758 89.90 -4.48 56.68
N LYS A 759 90.55 -4.52 55.51
CA LYS A 759 92.01 -4.29 55.38
C LYS A 759 92.42 -2.86 55.76
N ILE A 760 91.58 -1.87 55.43
CA ILE A 760 91.76 -0.47 55.83
C ILE A 760 91.59 -0.33 57.34
N ILE A 761 90.59 -0.96 57.96
CA ILE A 761 90.38 -0.96 59.41
C ILE A 761 91.60 -1.57 60.14
N ASP A 762 92.14 -2.69 59.66
CA ASP A 762 93.35 -3.31 60.20
C ASP A 762 94.58 -2.39 60.07
N LEU A 763 94.72 -1.69 58.95
CA LEU A 763 95.83 -0.74 58.70
C LEU A 763 95.69 0.56 59.51
N THR A 764 94.47 0.98 59.86
CA THR A 764 94.22 2.22 60.63
C THR A 764 94.65 2.09 62.10
N ASN A 765 94.76 0.87 62.62
CA ASN A 765 95.26 0.60 63.98
C ASN A 765 96.80 0.58 64.09
N SER A 766 97.51 0.73 62.98
CA SER A 766 98.98 0.80 62.93
C SER A 766 99.44 2.20 62.54
N SER A 767 99.90 2.98 63.52
CA SER A 767 100.33 4.38 63.35
C SER A 767 101.52 4.57 62.39
N ASN A 768 101.39 5.59 61.52
CA ASN A 768 102.43 6.46 60.93
C ASN A 768 103.42 5.96 59.87
N ILE A 769 103.02 5.04 59.01
CA ILE A 769 103.55 4.99 57.63
C ILE A 769 102.34 4.77 56.73
N LEU A 770 102.29 5.40 55.56
CA LEU A 770 101.45 5.07 54.37
C LEU A 770 100.60 6.23 53.80
N SER A 771 101.24 7.28 53.28
CA SER A 771 100.63 8.14 52.25
C SER A 771 100.69 7.51 50.84
N GLY A 772 101.63 6.59 50.60
CA GLY A 772 101.85 5.95 49.29
C GLY A 772 100.84 4.88 48.89
N GLN A 773 100.43 4.00 49.81
CA GLN A 773 99.47 2.91 49.50
C GLN A 773 98.02 3.42 49.36
N ILE A 774 97.67 4.52 50.04
CA ILE A 774 96.35 5.16 49.91
C ILE A 774 96.15 5.74 48.49
N ALA A 775 97.21 6.24 47.85
CA ALA A 775 97.13 6.80 46.50
C ALA A 775 96.93 5.71 45.42
N THR A 776 97.56 4.54 45.59
CA THR A 776 97.39 3.40 44.69
C THR A 776 95.97 2.84 44.76
N LEU A 777 95.43 2.68 45.97
CA LEU A 777 94.06 2.22 46.21
C LEU A 777 92.99 3.20 45.68
N LYS A 778 93.22 4.52 45.80
CA LYS A 778 92.33 5.53 45.19
C LYS A 778 92.32 5.45 43.66
N LYS A 779 93.45 5.11 43.03
CA LYS A 779 93.55 4.97 41.58
C LYS A 779 92.78 3.75 41.07
N GLU A 780 92.88 2.62 41.77
CA GLU A 780 92.10 1.40 41.47
C GLU A 780 90.58 1.62 41.65
N LEU A 781 90.18 2.38 42.68
CA LEU A 781 88.79 2.79 42.88
C LEU A 781 88.26 3.64 41.70
N SER A 782 89.05 4.62 41.24
CA SER A 782 88.67 5.48 40.11
C SER A 782 88.56 4.75 38.77
N SER A 783 89.40 3.72 38.53
CA SER A 783 89.28 2.88 37.33
C SER A 783 88.01 2.04 37.36
N SER A 784 87.60 1.55 38.53
CA SER A 784 86.38 0.77 38.71
C SER A 784 85.11 1.62 38.54
N GLU A 785 85.11 2.86 39.03
CA GLU A 785 84.02 3.83 38.79
C GLU A 785 83.88 4.19 37.31
N SER A 786 84.99 4.33 36.58
CA SER A 786 84.97 4.57 35.13
C SER A 786 84.34 3.42 34.35
N GLU A 787 84.64 2.18 34.74
CA GLU A 787 84.10 0.97 34.10
C GLU A 787 82.59 0.81 34.36
N LYS A 788 82.11 1.11 35.58
CA LYS A 788 80.68 1.23 35.88
C LYS A 788 79.98 2.28 35.03
N GLN A 789 80.57 3.46 34.93
CA GLN A 789 79.97 4.56 34.19
C GLN A 789 79.83 4.23 32.70
N LYS A 790 80.79 3.46 32.14
CA LYS A 790 80.72 2.93 30.79
C LYS A 790 79.54 1.96 30.61
N VAL A 791 79.37 0.98 31.51
CA VAL A 791 78.25 0.01 31.46
C VAL A 791 76.88 0.70 31.67
N ILE A 792 76.81 1.71 32.54
CA ILE A 792 75.60 2.53 32.74
C ILE A 792 75.23 3.29 31.46
N ASN A 793 76.21 3.86 30.78
CA ASN A 793 75.98 4.58 29.51
C ASN A 793 75.53 3.62 28.39
N GLU A 794 76.12 2.42 28.32
CA GLU A 794 75.70 1.36 27.38
C GLU A 794 74.25 0.89 27.66
N ASN A 795 73.88 0.68 28.93
CA ASN A 795 72.51 0.34 29.33
C ASN A 795 71.50 1.45 28.98
N LYS A 796 71.85 2.73 29.21
CA LYS A 796 71.00 3.87 28.82
C LYS A 796 70.81 3.95 27.30
N ALA A 797 71.85 3.69 26.52
CA ALA A 797 71.76 3.67 25.06
C ALA A 797 70.86 2.53 24.57
N LEU A 798 71.00 1.32 25.14
CA LEU A 798 70.15 0.16 24.81
C LEU A 798 68.69 0.40 25.20
N LEU A 799 68.40 0.96 26.38
CA LEU A 799 67.04 1.29 26.82
C LEU A 799 66.36 2.33 25.93
N ASN A 800 67.08 3.36 25.50
CA ASN A 800 66.55 4.34 24.56
C ASN A 800 66.23 3.70 23.20
N LYS A 801 67.12 2.84 22.68
CA LYS A 801 66.88 2.12 21.42
C LYS A 801 65.68 1.17 21.53
N LEU A 802 65.54 0.47 22.66
CA LEU A 802 64.41 -0.43 22.92
C LEU A 802 63.07 0.34 22.95
N ARG A 803 63.03 1.51 23.62
CA ARG A 803 61.84 2.38 23.62
C ARG A 803 61.46 2.87 22.22
N THR A 804 62.42 3.28 21.39
CA THR A 804 62.13 3.72 20.02
C THR A 804 61.57 2.58 19.17
N THR A 805 62.13 1.38 19.29
CA THR A 805 61.67 0.19 18.56
C THR A 805 60.27 -0.27 19.03
N GLU A 806 59.94 -0.15 20.33
CA GLU A 806 58.59 -0.42 20.84
C GLU A 806 57.54 0.56 20.32
N VAL A 807 57.89 1.85 20.19
CA VAL A 807 57.00 2.87 19.60
C VAL A 807 56.75 2.59 18.11
N GLU A 808 57.79 2.22 17.35
CA GLU A 808 57.64 1.81 15.95
C GLU A 808 56.73 0.57 15.79
N LEU A 809 56.88 -0.43 16.67
CA LEU A 809 56.02 -1.61 16.71
C LEU A 809 54.54 -1.24 16.97
N GLN A 810 54.29 -0.35 17.95
CA GLN A 810 52.93 0.11 18.25
C GLN A 810 52.28 0.82 17.07
N GLN A 811 53.04 1.67 16.35
CA GLN A 811 52.54 2.35 15.17
C GLN A 811 52.21 1.36 14.04
N LYS A 812 53.11 0.42 13.74
CA LYS A 812 52.88 -0.62 12.71
C LYS A 812 51.67 -1.50 13.02
N ASN A 813 51.44 -1.84 14.29
CA ASN A 813 50.26 -2.60 14.73
C ASN A 813 48.95 -1.81 14.55
N ARG A 814 48.96 -0.50 14.78
CA ARG A 814 47.79 0.37 14.50
C ARG A 814 47.48 0.42 13.00
N ASP A 815 48.51 0.61 12.17
CA ASP A 815 48.35 0.63 10.72
C ASP A 815 47.80 -0.70 10.19
N LEU A 816 48.27 -1.83 10.74
CA LEU A 816 47.79 -3.18 10.41
C LEU A 816 46.31 -3.37 10.77
N ASN A 817 45.88 -2.87 11.93
CA ASN A 817 44.49 -2.98 12.37
C ASN A 817 43.54 -2.14 11.51
N ASP A 818 43.92 -0.90 11.14
CA ASP A 818 43.11 -0.05 10.26
C ASP A 818 42.98 -0.67 8.85
N LEU A 819 44.09 -1.16 8.29
CA LEU A 819 44.09 -1.86 7.00
C LEU A 819 43.28 -3.16 7.03
N SER A 820 43.33 -3.92 8.13
CA SER A 820 42.56 -5.15 8.29
C SER A 820 41.05 -4.87 8.38
N GLY A 821 40.66 -3.77 9.04
CA GLY A 821 39.26 -3.30 9.05
C GLY A 821 38.76 -2.94 7.66
N ARG A 822 39.53 -2.15 6.90
CA ARG A 822 39.21 -1.80 5.49
C ARG A 822 39.16 -3.02 4.58
N TYR A 823 40.09 -3.96 4.77
CA TYR A 823 40.11 -5.24 4.06
C TYR A 823 38.85 -6.06 4.33
N SER A 824 38.43 -6.19 5.58
CA SER A 824 37.22 -6.93 5.96
C SER A 824 35.96 -6.33 5.34
N ASP A 825 35.79 -5.00 5.41
CA ASP A 825 34.66 -4.29 4.80
C ASP A 825 34.62 -4.47 3.27
N MET A 826 35.78 -4.32 2.60
CA MET A 826 35.87 -4.54 1.15
C MET A 826 35.68 -6.00 0.75
N LYS A 827 36.22 -6.96 1.52
CA LYS A 827 36.05 -8.39 1.27
C LYS A 827 34.60 -8.82 1.42
N ASN A 828 33.87 -8.28 2.41
CA ASN A 828 32.44 -8.50 2.53
C ASN A 828 31.69 -7.95 1.30
N LYS A 829 32.00 -6.72 0.87
CA LYS A 829 31.44 -6.14 -0.36
C LYS A 829 31.74 -6.99 -1.60
N LEU A 830 32.97 -7.51 -1.74
CA LEU A 830 33.37 -8.36 -2.86
C LEU A 830 32.71 -9.74 -2.82
N ASN A 831 32.69 -10.42 -1.66
CA ASN A 831 32.08 -11.74 -1.51
C ASN A 831 30.58 -11.69 -1.81
N THR A 832 29.90 -10.60 -1.42
CA THR A 832 28.48 -10.38 -1.79
C THR A 832 28.29 -10.30 -3.32
N ILE A 833 29.32 -9.89 -4.08
CA ILE A 833 29.28 -9.82 -5.55
C ILE A 833 29.76 -11.13 -6.21
N LYS A 834 30.50 -11.98 -5.48
CA LYS A 834 31.36 -13.01 -6.07
C LYS A 834 30.64 -14.30 -6.49
N ASP A 835 29.42 -14.59 -6.01
CA ASP A 835 28.99 -16.00 -6.04
C ASP A 835 28.36 -16.51 -7.34
N LYS A 836 27.90 -15.70 -8.31
CA LYS A 836 27.30 -16.28 -9.55
C LYS A 836 27.50 -15.50 -10.87
N TRP A 837 28.12 -14.32 -10.85
CA TRP A 837 28.06 -13.37 -11.99
C TRP A 837 29.05 -13.61 -13.15
N TYR A 838 30.28 -14.03 -12.86
CA TYR A 838 31.33 -14.08 -13.90
C TYR A 838 31.20 -15.28 -14.84
N VAL A 839 30.64 -16.40 -14.34
CA VAL A 839 30.51 -17.63 -15.12
C VAL A 839 29.25 -17.61 -16.00
N LYS A 840 28.10 -17.13 -15.50
CA LYS A 840 26.81 -17.21 -16.21
C LYS A 840 26.56 -16.20 -17.35
N ILE A 841 27.36 -15.13 -17.45
CA ILE A 841 27.20 -14.10 -18.51
C ILE A 841 28.17 -14.34 -19.68
N PHE A 842 29.25 -15.10 -19.45
CA PHE A 842 30.33 -15.32 -20.41
C PHE A 842 30.42 -16.76 -20.94
N ASP A 843 29.64 -17.70 -20.38
CA ASP A 843 29.11 -18.86 -21.09
C ASP A 843 27.77 -18.49 -21.75
#